data_AF-A0A5N4A3U6-F1
#
_entry.id   AF-A0A5N4A3U6-F1
#
_cell.length_a   1.000
_cell.length_b   1.000
_cell.length_c   1.000
_cell.angle_alpha   90.00
_cell.angle_beta   90.00
_cell.angle_gamma   90.00
#
_symmetry.space_group_name_H-M   'P 1'
#
loop_
_entity.id
_entity.type
_entity.pdbx_description
1 polymer ?
#
loop_
_entity_poly.entity_id
_entity_poly.type
_entity_poly.pdbx_seq_one_letter_code
_entity_poly.pdbx_strand_id
1 'polypeptide(L)'
;MTKLTRPNDYLYDPLFTVSGERDYYKAAMAAKMSSAKYAICPIFPSMFSDLPHQPRQMIVLRKTGSIPQFKPQVEFRKSVDIIGVDRFKFFQTPIPLSISPVLTTPRLTFSPLISAQKPARKRHKMIQTQYRESSAQTIPWQPSSYTITDDSHPELLMLDFLKWGCGLPAGMHEVRLIERARMKRAWENSLPPATDDASIEKMRAMTEAIERDEWAFREQEIQDIQDLRLQLLVRMLNELHAKSHIRTEMKLKSFCKTKMAEKEEKLQKLHRDGNRALRKLEMRHRGIKQSYHPVDIIEECADRKSEMYAPLMRHGEHPWNWHQVIDDHDRKYQAQFLGVEDVGTLPRWLDDATAIRESSIHLPGTRLCIRETKWTSPVLKELYDELKHLRKKERQKCSLKVKVDEQEIPEAQTPQVAEGDDGEEQLHQSVILMERVLRGRASQVLIFEGRDRCRELIQELRSTHALQEHEREKVLREKLEVESRQRAYELCVKNARMLKESLSKLSGGVVGTLLDFLNKEQRRLLDERRIHAMCLAFERERNAREAAEGGRRQAEIRRRAEHDEIFKQVAKVTQDTVDLYLEDIITEGMEFASKTEASNYVRRLAQKIDNEVRSHEDQSTYEEKEELVASLVHHFLLPEAEKELVRDKIRKKQHNRLKAAHDTIYSQYDRLPKAEPKPISVEENVSYKTEDTLSSVSEIIHQQTTDNSSSQVTVIYSATRAGHSNFEMLSEIHSVMESLIDKEDISSNITIGSSGVPVKCAETNLDMKTLEMPIGVSEEIVKESKSFLLNSP
;
A
#
# COMPACT_ATOMS: atom_id res chain seq x y z
N MET A 1 2.49 1.16 -1.82
CA MET A 1 2.84 -0.20 -2.29
C MET A 1 4.36 -0.29 -2.40
N THR A 2 5.02 -1.00 -1.50
CA THR A 2 6.47 -1.26 -1.60
C THR A 2 6.70 -2.30 -2.68
N LYS A 3 7.28 -1.90 -3.82
CA LYS A 3 7.73 -2.85 -4.85
C LYS A 3 8.65 -3.88 -4.18
N LEU A 4 8.45 -5.16 -4.49
CA LEU A 4 9.37 -6.23 -4.09
C LEU A 4 10.75 -5.95 -4.72
N THR A 5 11.69 -5.46 -3.93
CA THR A 5 13.07 -5.18 -4.35
C THR A 5 13.84 -6.49 -4.47
N ARG A 6 14.48 -6.74 -5.62
CA ARG A 6 15.29 -7.94 -5.83
C ARG A 6 16.62 -7.78 -5.08
N PRO A 7 17.25 -8.87 -4.61
CA PRO A 7 18.45 -8.83 -3.79
C PRO A 7 19.57 -7.92 -4.32
N ASN A 8 19.86 -7.93 -5.62
CA ASN A 8 21.00 -7.22 -6.21
C ASN A 8 20.62 -5.90 -6.91
N ASP A 9 19.43 -5.34 -6.66
CA ASP A 9 19.00 -4.11 -7.33
C ASP A 9 19.95 -2.93 -7.05
N TYR A 10 20.58 -2.90 -5.87
CA TYR A 10 21.57 -1.87 -5.51
C TYR A 10 22.81 -1.80 -6.42
N LEU A 11 23.06 -2.84 -7.24
CA LEU A 11 24.19 -2.92 -8.15
C LEU A 11 23.81 -2.63 -9.60
N TYR A 12 22.57 -2.94 -10.00
CA TYR A 12 22.16 -2.95 -11.41
C TYR A 12 21.04 -1.96 -11.74
N ASP A 13 20.30 -1.47 -10.76
CA ASP A 13 19.21 -0.53 -11.00
C ASP A 13 19.73 0.92 -11.02
N PRO A 14 19.70 1.61 -12.18
CA PRO A 14 20.16 3.00 -12.28
C PRO A 14 19.27 3.98 -11.51
N LEU A 15 18.08 3.56 -11.07
CA LEU A 15 17.16 4.36 -10.25
C LEU A 15 17.36 4.10 -8.75
N PHE A 16 18.15 3.10 -8.35
CA PHE A 16 18.42 2.81 -6.95
C PHE A 16 19.36 3.86 -6.36
N THR A 17 18.79 4.75 -5.57
CA THR A 17 19.49 5.84 -4.89
C THR A 17 19.53 5.59 -3.39
N VAL A 18 20.66 5.95 -2.78
CA VAL A 18 20.90 5.73 -1.36
C VAL A 18 21.41 7.02 -0.74
N SER A 19 20.97 7.32 0.48
CA SER A 19 21.27 8.58 1.17
C SER A 19 22.78 8.75 1.48
N GLY A 20 23.54 7.65 1.55
CA GLY A 20 24.97 7.67 1.79
C GLY A 20 25.60 6.28 1.87
N GLU A 21 26.90 6.26 2.15
CA GLU A 21 27.74 5.05 2.18
C GLU A 21 27.23 3.98 3.16
N ARG A 22 26.76 4.39 4.34
CA ARG A 22 26.25 3.47 5.37
C ARG A 22 25.03 2.68 4.89
N ASP A 23 24.10 3.37 4.25
CA ASP A 23 22.88 2.75 3.74
C ASP A 23 23.19 1.87 2.50
N TYR A 24 24.22 2.22 1.72
CA TYR A 24 24.68 1.41 0.59
C TYR A 24 25.22 0.07 1.09
N TYR A 25 26.09 0.08 2.09
CA TYR A 25 26.61 -1.15 2.70
C TYR A 25 25.53 -1.95 3.41
N LYS A 26 24.50 -1.30 3.96
CA LYS A 26 23.35 -1.97 4.56
C LYS A 26 22.53 -2.73 3.51
N ALA A 27 22.24 -2.10 2.37
CA ALA A 27 21.57 -2.76 1.25
C ALA A 27 22.44 -3.89 0.66
N ALA A 28 23.75 -3.67 0.52
CA ALA A 28 24.70 -4.67 0.02
C ALA A 28 24.84 -5.87 0.96
N MET A 29 24.82 -5.66 2.28
CA MET A 29 24.83 -6.74 3.26
C MET A 29 23.51 -7.54 3.23
N ALA A 30 22.36 -6.87 3.13
CA ALA A 30 21.07 -7.53 2.98
C ALA A 30 21.00 -8.37 1.69
N ALA A 31 21.56 -7.85 0.59
CA ALA A 31 21.72 -8.57 -0.67
C ALA A 31 22.64 -9.79 -0.54
N LYS A 32 23.75 -9.66 0.18
CA LYS A 32 24.70 -10.75 0.41
C LYS A 32 24.10 -11.87 1.25
N MET A 33 23.32 -11.51 2.28
CA MET A 33 22.61 -12.49 3.12
C MET A 33 21.51 -13.22 2.34
N SER A 34 20.80 -12.52 1.45
CA SER A 34 19.75 -13.12 0.61
C SER A 34 20.26 -13.90 -0.61
N SER A 35 21.49 -13.64 -1.06
CA SER A 35 22.15 -14.34 -2.19
C SER A 35 23.07 -15.50 -1.78
N ALA A 36 23.20 -15.79 -0.49
CA ALA A 36 23.87 -16.99 0.02
C ALA A 36 23.08 -18.25 -0.39
N LYS A 37 23.35 -18.73 -1.60
CA LYS A 37 22.70 -19.90 -2.19
C LYS A 37 23.59 -21.12 -2.04
N TYR A 38 23.01 -22.16 -1.47
CA TYR A 38 23.52 -23.53 -1.59
C TYR A 38 23.39 -23.97 -3.05
N ALA A 39 24.47 -24.47 -3.65
CA ALA A 39 24.44 -25.07 -4.97
C ALA A 39 24.51 -26.58 -4.82
N ILE A 40 23.60 -27.28 -5.48
CA ILE A 40 23.63 -28.73 -5.59
C ILE A 40 24.63 -29.06 -6.70
N CYS A 41 25.78 -29.61 -6.34
CA CYS A 41 26.83 -30.02 -7.26
C CYS A 41 26.82 -31.55 -7.38
N PRO A 42 26.69 -32.12 -8.58
CA PRO A 42 26.79 -33.57 -8.76
C PRO A 42 28.20 -34.04 -8.40
N ILE A 43 28.30 -35.20 -7.74
CA ILE A 43 29.58 -35.88 -7.52
C ILE A 43 29.80 -36.76 -8.74
N PHE A 44 30.57 -36.30 -9.72
CA PHE A 44 30.71 -36.96 -11.02
C PHE A 44 30.99 -38.47 -10.97
N PRO A 45 31.84 -38.99 -10.06
CA PRO A 45 32.06 -40.44 -9.94
C PRO A 45 30.84 -41.25 -9.48
N SER A 46 29.93 -40.66 -8.71
CA SER A 46 28.76 -41.31 -8.10
C SER A 46 27.44 -40.70 -8.59
N MET A 47 27.43 -39.94 -9.68
CA MET A 47 26.27 -39.15 -10.09
C MET A 47 25.05 -40.00 -10.49
N PHE A 48 25.26 -41.28 -10.82
CA PHE A 48 24.23 -42.25 -11.17
C PHE A 48 23.97 -43.31 -10.09
N SER A 49 24.57 -43.19 -8.89
CA SER A 49 24.36 -44.17 -7.82
C SER A 49 23.14 -43.85 -6.96
N ASP A 50 22.31 -44.87 -6.71
CA ASP A 50 21.16 -44.81 -5.79
C ASP A 50 21.48 -45.36 -4.39
N LEU A 51 22.72 -45.79 -4.16
CA LEU A 51 23.17 -46.34 -2.89
C LEU A 51 23.31 -45.24 -1.81
N PRO A 52 22.77 -45.44 -0.60
CA PRO A 52 22.75 -44.41 0.45
C PRO A 52 24.14 -44.02 0.98
N HIS A 53 25.16 -44.86 0.78
CA HIS A 53 26.55 -44.59 1.17
C HIS A 53 27.37 -43.92 0.04
N GLN A 54 26.82 -43.79 -1.17
CA GLN A 54 27.42 -43.08 -2.30
C GLN A 54 26.45 -42.01 -2.82
N PRO A 55 26.47 -40.80 -2.25
CA PRO A 55 25.54 -39.75 -2.64
C PRO A 55 25.84 -39.26 -4.08
N ARG A 56 24.79 -39.08 -4.88
CA ARG A 56 24.89 -38.55 -6.26
C ARG A 56 25.22 -37.06 -6.35
N GLN A 57 24.98 -36.31 -5.28
CA GLN A 57 25.16 -34.86 -5.24
C GLN A 57 25.58 -34.39 -3.85
N MET A 58 26.39 -33.35 -3.81
CA MET A 58 26.74 -32.63 -2.58
C MET A 58 26.25 -31.20 -2.64
N ILE A 59 25.91 -30.66 -1.47
CA ILE A 59 25.48 -29.28 -1.32
C ILE A 59 26.71 -28.45 -0.97
N VAL A 60 27.12 -27.56 -1.87
CA VAL A 60 28.29 -26.68 -1.68
C VAL A 60 27.81 -25.25 -1.53
N LEU A 61 28.33 -24.55 -0.51
CA LEU A 61 28.08 -23.13 -0.34
C LEU A 61 28.86 -22.34 -1.40
N ARG A 62 28.17 -21.65 -2.31
CA ARG A 62 28.85 -20.74 -3.25
C ARG A 62 29.36 -19.52 -2.50
N LYS A 63 30.67 -19.30 -2.53
CA LYS A 63 31.29 -18.08 -2.00
C LYS A 63 30.87 -16.90 -2.88
N THR A 64 30.13 -15.94 -2.30
CA THR A 64 29.83 -14.66 -2.94
C THR A 64 31.04 -13.74 -2.81
N GLY A 65 31.34 -12.97 -3.87
CA GLY A 65 32.48 -12.05 -3.92
C GLY A 65 32.43 -10.94 -2.87
N SER A 66 33.51 -10.15 -2.76
CA SER A 66 33.57 -8.97 -1.90
C SER A 66 32.54 -7.91 -2.33
N ILE A 67 31.96 -7.20 -1.36
CA ILE A 67 31.03 -6.11 -1.64
C ILE A 67 31.79 -5.00 -2.38
N PRO A 68 31.32 -4.51 -3.55
CA PRO A 68 31.97 -3.40 -4.25
C PRO A 68 32.03 -2.14 -3.38
N GLN A 69 33.09 -1.35 -3.53
CA GLN A 69 33.24 -0.10 -2.78
C GLN A 69 32.20 0.92 -3.22
N PHE A 70 31.65 1.67 -2.26
CA PHE A 70 30.72 2.75 -2.54
C PHE A 70 31.42 3.81 -3.40
N LYS A 71 30.86 4.06 -4.60
CA LYS A 71 31.27 5.18 -5.45
C LYS A 71 30.15 6.22 -5.43
N PRO A 72 30.39 7.44 -4.92
CA PRO A 72 29.40 8.50 -5.03
C PRO A 72 29.16 8.78 -6.52
N GLN A 73 27.91 8.62 -6.96
CA GLN A 73 27.54 9.08 -8.29
C GLN A 73 27.57 10.61 -8.28
N VAL A 74 28.66 11.19 -8.79
CA VAL A 74 28.71 12.61 -9.10
C VAL A 74 27.66 12.86 -10.18
N GLU A 75 26.69 13.70 -9.87
CA GLU A 75 25.61 14.08 -10.77
C GLU A 75 26.17 14.71 -12.04
N PHE A 76 26.42 13.91 -13.08
CA PHE A 76 26.30 14.43 -14.43
C PHE A 76 24.81 14.66 -14.66
N ARG A 77 24.36 15.90 -14.43
CA ARG A 77 23.09 16.38 -14.95
C ARG A 77 23.14 16.25 -16.47
N LYS A 78 22.72 15.10 -17.00
CA LYS A 78 22.41 14.97 -18.43
C LYS A 78 21.37 16.05 -18.73
N SER A 79 21.64 16.89 -19.73
CA SER A 79 20.70 17.90 -20.20
C SER A 79 19.37 17.22 -20.53
N VAL A 80 18.33 17.59 -19.79
CA VAL A 80 17.05 16.91 -19.88
C VAL A 80 16.19 17.58 -20.95
N ASP A 81 15.92 16.85 -22.03
CA ASP A 81 15.05 17.32 -23.11
C ASP A 81 13.57 17.13 -22.75
N ILE A 82 12.96 18.20 -22.25
CA ILE A 82 11.55 18.24 -21.80
C ILE A 82 10.56 17.96 -22.96
N ILE A 83 10.98 18.23 -24.20
CA ILE A 83 10.16 18.08 -25.41
C ILE A 83 10.43 16.74 -26.12
N GLY A 84 11.63 16.19 -25.95
CA GLY A 84 12.13 15.02 -26.68
C GLY A 84 11.99 13.70 -25.90
N VAL A 85 13.09 12.94 -25.86
CA VAL A 85 13.12 11.56 -25.32
C VAL A 85 12.72 11.50 -23.85
N ASP A 86 12.99 12.54 -23.06
CA ASP A 86 12.73 12.57 -21.62
C ASP A 86 11.34 13.11 -21.24
N ARG A 87 10.50 13.46 -22.24
CA ARG A 87 9.15 14.01 -22.02
C ARG A 87 8.28 13.14 -21.08
N PHE A 88 8.38 11.82 -21.17
CA PHE A 88 7.58 10.90 -20.33
C PHE A 88 7.93 10.95 -18.83
N LYS A 89 9.10 11.49 -18.44
CA LYS A 89 9.52 11.62 -17.04
C LYS A 89 8.85 12.81 -16.34
N PHE A 90 8.53 13.87 -17.09
CA PHE A 90 7.92 15.11 -16.58
C PHE A 90 6.42 15.16 -16.83
N PHE A 91 5.96 14.40 -17.83
CA PHE A 91 4.55 14.23 -18.15
C PHE A 91 4.17 12.78 -17.87
N GLN A 92 3.94 12.44 -16.60
CA GLN A 92 3.13 11.28 -16.29
C GLN A 92 1.68 11.65 -16.54
N THR A 93 1.11 11.18 -17.65
CA THR A 93 -0.33 10.91 -17.65
C THR A 93 -0.54 9.74 -16.69
N PRO A 94 -1.44 9.86 -15.70
CA PRO A 94 -1.76 8.72 -14.87
C PRO A 94 -2.23 7.59 -15.78
N ILE A 95 -1.57 6.42 -15.73
CA ILE A 95 -2.15 5.18 -16.26
C ILE A 95 -3.53 5.08 -15.62
N PRO A 96 -4.61 4.98 -16.40
CA PRO A 96 -5.94 4.83 -15.82
C PRO A 96 -5.93 3.50 -15.10
N LEU A 97 -5.79 3.56 -13.78
CA LEU A 97 -6.35 2.55 -12.91
C LEU A 97 -7.81 2.42 -13.37
N SER A 98 -8.18 1.23 -13.84
CA SER A 98 -9.59 0.86 -14.01
C SER A 98 -10.23 0.86 -12.62
N ILE A 99 -10.52 2.06 -12.15
CA ILE A 99 -11.38 2.39 -11.04
C ILE A 99 -12.62 2.91 -11.75
N SER A 100 -13.68 2.10 -11.75
CA SER A 100 -15.02 2.58 -12.04
C SER A 100 -15.29 3.78 -11.10
N PRO A 101 -15.60 4.98 -11.63
CA PRO A 101 -15.82 6.15 -10.81
C PRO A 101 -17.28 6.17 -10.35
N VAL A 102 -17.51 6.25 -9.04
CA VAL A 102 -18.76 6.85 -8.53
C VAL A 102 -18.42 7.70 -7.32
N LEU A 103 -17.84 8.86 -7.59
CA LEU A 103 -18.03 10.06 -6.78
C LEU A 103 -17.96 11.25 -7.74
N THR A 104 -19.12 11.70 -8.21
CA THR A 104 -19.27 12.86 -9.09
C THR A 104 -19.81 14.01 -8.25
N THR A 105 -18.93 14.93 -7.83
CA THR A 105 -19.35 16.29 -7.47
C THR A 105 -19.50 17.10 -8.76
N PRO A 106 -20.66 17.72 -9.05
CA PRO A 106 -20.85 18.46 -10.30
C PRO A 106 -20.09 19.79 -10.25
N ARG A 107 -19.04 19.91 -11.04
CA ARG A 107 -18.43 21.20 -11.40
C ARG A 107 -19.14 21.71 -12.65
N LEU A 108 -19.92 22.78 -12.50
CA LEU A 108 -20.59 23.47 -13.60
C LEU A 108 -19.55 24.17 -14.48
N THR A 109 -19.23 23.59 -15.62
CA THR A 109 -18.61 24.30 -16.74
C THR A 109 -19.73 24.92 -17.57
N PHE A 110 -19.87 26.25 -17.52
CA PHE A 110 -20.64 26.97 -18.54
C PHE A 110 -19.91 26.82 -19.88
N SER A 111 -20.50 26.09 -20.83
CA SER A 111 -20.13 26.18 -22.23
C SER A 111 -20.72 27.47 -22.81
N PRO A 112 -19.94 28.32 -23.50
CA PRO A 112 -20.51 29.44 -24.23
C PRO A 112 -21.39 28.89 -25.36
N LEU A 113 -22.62 29.37 -25.45
CA LEU A 113 -23.52 29.16 -26.58
C LEU A 113 -22.89 29.78 -27.82
N ILE A 114 -22.14 28.98 -28.58
CA ILE A 114 -21.77 29.32 -29.95
C ILE A 114 -22.99 29.00 -30.82
N SER A 115 -23.63 30.05 -31.33
CA SER A 115 -24.64 29.99 -32.38
C SER A 115 -24.03 29.37 -33.64
N ALA A 116 -24.27 28.08 -33.87
CA ALA A 116 -23.87 27.41 -35.09
C ALA A 116 -24.77 27.85 -36.26
N GLN A 117 -24.19 28.62 -37.19
CA GLN A 117 -24.77 28.91 -38.50
C GLN A 117 -24.97 27.61 -39.29
N LYS A 118 -26.12 27.51 -39.98
CA LYS A 118 -26.54 26.36 -40.79
C LYS A 118 -25.59 26.13 -41.99
N PRO A 119 -25.11 24.90 -42.26
CA PRO A 119 -24.67 24.54 -43.59
C PRO A 119 -25.83 24.06 -44.48
N ALA A 120 -25.72 24.36 -45.77
CA ALA A 120 -26.69 24.07 -46.81
C ALA A 120 -26.90 22.56 -47.06
N ARG A 121 -28.14 22.21 -47.46
CA ARG A 121 -28.65 20.85 -47.66
C ARG A 121 -27.88 20.07 -48.74
N LYS A 122 -27.44 18.85 -48.43
CA LYS A 122 -27.21 17.77 -49.41
C LYS A 122 -28.22 16.65 -49.19
N ARG A 123 -28.88 16.23 -50.28
CA ARG A 123 -29.87 15.14 -50.29
C ARG A 123 -29.16 13.79 -50.16
N HIS A 124 -29.60 12.94 -49.23
CA HIS A 124 -29.23 11.53 -49.19
C HIS A 124 -30.49 10.63 -49.12
N LYS A 125 -30.39 9.52 -49.87
CA LYS A 125 -31.41 8.51 -50.15
C LYS A 125 -31.86 7.77 -48.90
N MET A 126 -33.14 7.39 -48.86
CA MET A 126 -33.73 6.55 -47.82
C MET A 126 -33.15 5.13 -47.85
N ILE A 127 -32.67 4.65 -46.71
CA ILE A 127 -32.56 3.22 -46.40
C ILE A 127 -33.24 3.05 -45.04
N GLN A 128 -34.33 2.29 -45.02
CA GLN A 128 -35.14 2.03 -43.83
C GLN A 128 -34.46 0.94 -43.00
N THR A 129 -33.82 1.32 -41.89
CA THR A 129 -33.35 0.38 -40.88
C THR A 129 -34.50 0.05 -39.92
N GLN A 130 -34.70 -1.24 -39.62
CA GLN A 130 -35.69 -1.75 -38.66
C GLN A 130 -35.30 -1.52 -37.18
N TYR A 131 -34.42 -0.55 -36.90
CA TYR A 131 -34.01 -0.20 -35.54
C TYR A 131 -34.76 1.05 -35.09
N ARG A 132 -35.51 0.91 -33.99
CA ARG A 132 -36.21 2.01 -33.34
C ARG A 132 -35.18 2.87 -32.61
N GLU A 133 -34.67 3.90 -33.27
CA GLU A 133 -33.78 4.88 -32.63
C GLU A 133 -34.61 5.70 -31.61
N SER A 134 -34.47 5.39 -30.32
CA SER A 134 -35.08 6.15 -29.23
C SER A 134 -34.60 7.61 -29.16
N SER A 135 -33.48 7.93 -29.80
CA SER A 135 -32.95 9.28 -29.99
C SER A 135 -33.66 10.11 -31.05
N ALA A 136 -34.53 9.51 -31.88
CA ALA A 136 -35.28 10.22 -32.92
C ALA A 136 -36.60 10.83 -32.41
N GLN A 137 -36.91 10.69 -31.12
CA GLN A 137 -38.13 11.26 -30.53
C GLN A 137 -37.93 12.76 -30.26
N THR A 138 -38.19 13.58 -31.27
CA THR A 138 -38.23 15.03 -31.16
C THR A 138 -39.40 15.49 -30.29
N ILE A 139 -39.20 16.58 -29.56
CA ILE A 139 -40.25 17.31 -28.83
C ILE A 139 -41.41 17.58 -29.82
N PRO A 140 -42.69 17.34 -29.45
CA PRO A 140 -43.83 17.70 -30.28
C PRO A 140 -43.70 19.16 -30.75
N TRP A 141 -43.93 19.39 -32.04
CA TRP A 141 -43.75 20.72 -32.63
C TRP A 141 -44.74 21.73 -32.03
N GLN A 142 -44.22 22.81 -31.43
CA GLN A 142 -44.99 23.95 -30.95
C GLN A 142 -44.94 25.08 -32.00
N PRO A 143 -46.08 25.66 -32.42
CA PRO A 143 -46.10 26.79 -33.35
C PRO A 143 -45.42 28.02 -32.76
N SER A 144 -44.55 28.69 -33.52
CA SER A 144 -43.78 29.87 -33.06
C SER A 144 -44.57 31.19 -33.06
N SER A 145 -45.84 31.18 -33.44
CA SER A 145 -46.65 32.39 -33.65
C SER A 145 -47.95 32.34 -32.84
N TYR A 146 -47.88 32.63 -31.55
CA TYR A 146 -49.04 33.10 -30.80
C TYR A 146 -48.80 34.59 -30.51
N THR A 147 -49.49 35.47 -31.23
CA THR A 147 -49.42 36.92 -30.96
C THR A 147 -50.22 37.20 -29.71
N ILE A 148 -49.52 37.49 -28.62
CA ILE A 148 -50.12 37.92 -27.35
C ILE A 148 -50.81 39.26 -27.62
N THR A 149 -52.13 39.32 -27.41
CA THR A 149 -52.86 40.59 -27.28
C THR A 149 -52.48 41.21 -25.93
N ASP A 150 -52.19 42.51 -25.90
CA ASP A 150 -51.50 43.22 -24.80
C ASP A 150 -52.08 43.01 -23.39
N ASP A 151 -53.34 42.55 -23.25
CA ASP A 151 -54.01 42.37 -21.96
C ASP A 151 -54.13 40.93 -21.45
N SER A 152 -53.69 39.89 -22.19
CA SER A 152 -53.84 38.49 -21.73
C SER A 152 -52.63 37.61 -22.02
N HIS A 153 -51.88 37.29 -20.96
CA HIS A 153 -50.76 36.36 -20.97
C HIS A 153 -51.25 34.97 -20.50
N PRO A 154 -51.56 34.02 -21.41
CA PRO A 154 -52.13 32.73 -21.01
C PRO A 154 -51.14 31.90 -20.20
N GLU A 155 -51.63 31.26 -19.13
CA GLU A 155 -50.78 30.51 -18.16
C GLU A 155 -49.95 29.40 -18.80
N LEU A 156 -50.45 28.82 -19.90
CA LEU A 156 -49.80 27.73 -20.63
C LEU A 156 -48.45 28.16 -21.25
N LEU A 157 -48.34 29.39 -21.75
CA LEU A 157 -47.08 29.92 -22.32
C LEU A 157 -46.02 30.17 -21.24
N MET A 158 -46.44 30.30 -19.98
CA MET A 158 -45.55 30.50 -18.83
C MET A 158 -45.04 29.16 -18.26
N LEU A 159 -45.58 28.03 -18.72
CA LEU A 159 -45.17 26.69 -18.30
C LEU A 159 -44.22 26.01 -19.30
N ASP A 160 -43.59 26.79 -20.19
CA ASP A 160 -42.63 26.31 -21.20
C ASP A 160 -41.42 25.53 -20.61
N PHE A 161 -41.14 25.67 -19.32
CA PHE A 161 -40.10 24.91 -18.62
C PHE A 161 -40.51 23.45 -18.32
N LEU A 162 -41.81 23.13 -18.30
CA LEU A 162 -42.32 21.77 -18.12
C LEU A 162 -42.37 21.05 -19.47
N LYS A 163 -41.45 20.11 -19.69
CA LYS A 163 -41.32 19.36 -20.94
C LYS A 163 -41.42 17.86 -20.69
N TRP A 164 -41.72 17.08 -21.72
CA TRP A 164 -41.74 15.62 -21.60
C TRP A 164 -40.37 15.09 -21.12
N GLY A 165 -40.35 14.34 -20.02
CA GLY A 165 -39.11 13.89 -19.37
C GLY A 165 -38.41 14.94 -18.50
N CYS A 166 -38.89 16.18 -18.51
CA CYS A 166 -38.47 17.30 -17.65
C CYS A 166 -39.71 17.88 -16.96
N GLY A 167 -40.32 17.07 -16.08
CA GLY A 167 -41.48 17.45 -15.28
C GLY A 167 -42.86 17.17 -15.89
N LEU A 168 -42.93 16.35 -16.94
CA LEU A 168 -44.16 15.71 -17.41
C LEU A 168 -43.92 14.20 -17.57
N PRO A 169 -44.85 13.32 -17.14
CA PRO A 169 -46.18 13.62 -16.59
C PRO A 169 -46.13 14.29 -15.22
N ALA A 170 -47.06 15.24 -15.01
CA ALA A 170 -47.02 16.13 -13.86
C ALA A 170 -47.20 15.35 -12.54
N GLY A 171 -46.20 15.39 -11.67
CA GLY A 171 -46.23 14.91 -10.30
C GLY A 171 -46.68 15.97 -9.31
N MET A 172 -46.81 15.59 -8.03
CA MET A 172 -47.26 16.49 -6.96
C MET A 172 -46.40 17.74 -6.80
N HIS A 173 -45.09 17.66 -7.09
CA HIS A 173 -44.19 18.80 -7.00
C HIS A 173 -44.47 19.85 -8.10
N GLU A 174 -44.65 19.42 -9.35
CA GLU A 174 -44.98 20.34 -10.45
C GLU A 174 -46.36 20.98 -10.27
N VAL A 175 -47.33 20.23 -9.74
CA VAL A 175 -48.65 20.79 -9.37
C VAL A 175 -48.50 21.90 -8.32
N ARG A 176 -47.69 21.69 -7.27
CA ARG A 176 -47.42 22.72 -6.25
C ARG A 176 -46.74 23.97 -6.84
N LEU A 177 -45.82 23.79 -7.79
CA LEU A 177 -45.18 24.91 -8.49
C LEU A 177 -46.19 25.73 -9.31
N ILE A 178 -47.10 25.06 -10.02
CA ILE A 178 -48.16 25.71 -10.80
C ILE A 178 -49.12 26.46 -9.87
N GLU A 179 -49.56 25.83 -8.77
CA GLU A 179 -50.44 26.47 -7.77
C GLU A 179 -49.77 27.69 -7.14
N ARG A 180 -48.49 27.60 -6.80
CA ARG A 180 -47.72 28.73 -6.25
C ARG A 180 -47.54 29.86 -7.26
N ALA A 181 -47.30 29.55 -8.54
CA ALA A 181 -47.25 30.55 -9.60
C ALA A 181 -48.60 31.27 -9.78
N ARG A 182 -49.72 30.54 -9.66
CA ARG A 182 -51.08 31.12 -9.65
C ARG A 182 -51.31 32.03 -8.44
N MET A 183 -50.90 31.59 -7.26
CA MET A 183 -50.96 32.40 -6.05
C MET A 183 -50.17 33.69 -6.26
N LYS A 184 -48.91 33.61 -6.72
CA LYS A 184 -48.07 34.79 -7.00
C LYS A 184 -48.77 35.79 -7.93
N ARG A 185 -49.35 35.35 -9.04
CA ARG A 185 -50.10 36.22 -9.97
C ARG A 185 -51.34 36.83 -9.33
N ALA A 186 -52.13 36.05 -8.60
CA ALA A 186 -53.31 36.56 -7.89
C ALA A 186 -52.93 37.63 -6.86
N TRP A 187 -51.74 37.51 -6.26
CA TRP A 187 -51.16 38.49 -5.36
C TRP A 187 -50.58 39.72 -6.07
N GLU A 188 -49.89 39.56 -7.21
CA GLU A 188 -49.42 40.68 -8.03
C GLU A 188 -50.60 41.55 -8.51
N ASN A 189 -51.72 40.91 -8.86
CA ASN A 189 -52.97 41.58 -9.22
C ASN A 189 -53.66 42.30 -8.03
N SER A 190 -53.32 41.95 -6.78
CA SER A 190 -53.89 42.59 -5.59
C SER A 190 -53.03 43.74 -5.04
N LEU A 191 -51.90 44.04 -5.67
CA LEU A 191 -51.01 45.15 -5.27
C LEU A 191 -51.65 46.53 -5.53
N PRO A 192 -51.53 47.47 -4.59
CA PRO A 192 -52.04 48.83 -4.77
C PRO A 192 -51.23 49.61 -5.83
N PRO A 193 -51.85 50.51 -6.60
CA PRO A 193 -51.15 51.35 -7.58
C PRO A 193 -50.18 52.33 -6.89
N ALA A 194 -49.03 52.58 -7.51
CA ALA A 194 -47.95 53.40 -6.97
C ALA A 194 -48.22 54.91 -7.10
N THR A 195 -49.16 55.43 -6.31
CA THR A 195 -49.57 56.86 -6.37
C THR A 195 -49.03 57.68 -5.19
N ASP A 196 -48.98 57.12 -3.97
CA ASP A 196 -48.53 57.80 -2.74
C ASP A 196 -47.34 57.08 -2.07
N ASP A 197 -46.43 57.79 -1.39
CA ASP A 197 -45.27 57.19 -0.71
C ASP A 197 -45.66 56.11 0.32
N ALA A 198 -46.73 56.31 1.08
CA ALA A 198 -47.25 55.32 2.03
C ALA A 198 -47.88 54.10 1.33
N SER A 199 -48.39 54.25 0.11
CA SER A 199 -48.89 53.14 -0.71
C SER A 199 -47.72 52.32 -1.29
N ILE A 200 -46.62 52.98 -1.65
CA ILE A 200 -45.39 52.37 -2.12
C ILE A 200 -44.71 51.58 -0.99
N GLU A 201 -44.69 52.09 0.24
CA GLU A 201 -44.17 51.34 1.39
C GLU A 201 -44.97 50.07 1.68
N LYS A 202 -46.31 50.14 1.61
CA LYS A 202 -47.17 48.95 1.74
C LYS A 202 -46.95 47.96 0.60
N MET A 203 -46.78 48.45 -0.63
CA MET A 203 -46.44 47.61 -1.78
C MET A 203 -45.11 46.90 -1.57
N ARG A 204 -44.05 47.62 -1.16
CA ARG A 204 -42.73 47.04 -0.86
C ARG A 204 -42.81 45.99 0.25
N ALA A 205 -43.50 46.28 1.35
CA ALA A 205 -43.66 45.33 2.44
C ALA A 205 -44.37 44.04 2.01
N MET A 206 -45.39 44.18 1.15
CA MET A 206 -46.12 43.04 0.57
C MET A 206 -45.23 42.24 -0.40
N THR A 207 -44.47 42.91 -1.26
CA THR A 207 -43.51 42.26 -2.18
C THR A 207 -42.42 41.52 -1.40
N GLU A 208 -41.83 42.13 -0.39
CA GLU A 208 -40.81 41.48 0.45
C GLU A 208 -41.37 40.28 1.21
N ALA A 209 -42.63 40.30 1.65
CA ALA A 209 -43.26 39.15 2.31
C ALA A 209 -43.37 37.95 1.34
N ILE A 210 -43.78 38.21 0.10
CA ILE A 210 -43.88 37.19 -0.95
C ILE A 210 -42.50 36.64 -1.31
N GLU A 211 -41.50 37.51 -1.47
CA GLU A 211 -40.13 37.07 -1.71
C GLU A 211 -39.64 36.15 -0.59
N ARG A 212 -39.87 36.50 0.68
CA ARG A 212 -39.52 35.63 1.81
C ARG A 212 -40.21 34.28 1.75
N ASP A 213 -41.48 34.23 1.37
CA ASP A 213 -42.23 32.97 1.23
C ASP A 213 -41.75 32.12 0.04
N GLU A 214 -41.31 32.74 -1.06
CA GLU A 214 -40.66 32.08 -2.20
C GLU A 214 -39.29 31.52 -1.82
N TRP A 215 -38.48 32.32 -1.12
CA TRP A 215 -37.20 31.89 -0.57
C TRP A 215 -37.37 30.72 0.41
N ALA A 216 -38.36 30.78 1.30
CA ALA A 216 -38.64 29.71 2.26
C ALA A 216 -39.01 28.40 1.58
N PHE A 217 -39.79 28.44 0.49
CA PHE A 217 -40.14 27.24 -0.27
C PHE A 217 -38.97 26.67 -1.05
N ARG A 218 -38.15 27.53 -1.65
CA ARG A 218 -36.92 27.10 -2.31
C ARG A 218 -35.95 26.46 -1.30
N GLU A 219 -35.85 27.02 -0.10
CA GLU A 219 -35.03 26.47 0.97
C GLU A 219 -35.54 25.09 1.40
N GLN A 220 -36.85 24.93 1.58
CA GLN A 220 -37.47 23.63 1.87
C GLN A 220 -37.18 22.59 0.76
N GLU A 221 -37.27 22.97 -0.51
CA GLU A 221 -36.94 22.07 -1.63
C GLU A 221 -35.47 21.66 -1.63
N ILE A 222 -34.56 22.61 -1.38
CA ILE A 222 -33.13 22.33 -1.23
C ILE A 222 -32.91 21.36 -0.06
N GLN A 223 -33.61 21.57 1.04
CA GLN A 223 -33.52 20.73 2.23
C GLN A 223 -34.04 19.31 1.97
N ASP A 224 -35.19 19.14 1.30
CA ASP A 224 -35.72 17.84 0.89
C ASP A 224 -34.72 17.09 -0.01
N ILE A 225 -34.08 17.78 -0.96
CA ILE A 225 -33.06 17.20 -1.83
C ILE A 225 -31.82 16.79 -1.01
N GLN A 226 -31.41 17.61 -0.05
CA GLN A 226 -30.28 17.29 0.84
C GLN A 226 -30.59 16.10 1.74
N ASP A 227 -31.80 16.00 2.28
CA ASP A 227 -32.25 14.89 3.12
C ASP A 227 -32.31 13.59 2.32
N LEU A 228 -32.81 13.62 1.09
CA LEU A 228 -32.78 12.46 0.19
C LEU A 228 -31.34 12.01 -0.11
N ARG A 229 -30.43 12.95 -0.35
CA ARG A 229 -29.00 12.66 -0.55
C ARG A 229 -28.38 12.06 0.71
N LEU A 230 -28.69 12.60 1.88
CA LEU A 230 -28.20 12.11 3.17
C LEU A 230 -28.71 10.70 3.44
N GLN A 231 -29.99 10.42 3.21
CA GLN A 231 -30.55 9.08 3.34
C GLN A 231 -29.85 8.08 2.42
N LEU A 232 -29.57 8.46 1.17
CA LEU A 232 -28.84 7.62 0.23
C LEU A 232 -27.40 7.37 0.70
N LEU A 233 -26.70 8.40 1.19
CA LEU A 233 -25.36 8.26 1.78
C LEU A 233 -25.36 7.33 3.00
N VAL A 234 -26.34 7.45 3.89
CA VAL A 234 -26.48 6.56 5.07
C VAL A 234 -26.69 5.12 4.62
N ARG A 235 -27.54 4.87 3.63
CA ARG A 235 -27.73 3.52 3.06
C ARG A 235 -26.42 2.96 2.49
N MET A 236 -25.70 3.75 1.69
CA MET A 236 -24.42 3.36 1.13
C MET A 236 -23.38 3.06 2.22
N LEU A 237 -23.33 3.87 3.28
CA LEU A 237 -22.44 3.66 4.41
C LEU A 237 -22.76 2.36 5.14
N ASN A 238 -24.04 2.08 5.39
CA ASN A 238 -24.51 0.84 6.01
C ASN A 238 -24.14 -0.38 5.16
N GLU A 239 -24.29 -0.30 3.83
CA GLU A 239 -23.84 -1.37 2.93
C GLU A 239 -22.33 -1.59 2.99
N LEU A 240 -21.54 -0.52 3.04
CA LEU A 240 -20.08 -0.61 3.18
C LEU A 240 -19.69 -1.25 4.51
N HIS A 241 -20.34 -0.84 5.61
CA HIS A 241 -20.14 -1.42 6.94
C HIS A 241 -20.53 -2.90 6.96
N ALA A 242 -21.67 -3.27 6.39
CA ALA A 242 -22.11 -4.67 6.29
C ALA A 242 -21.11 -5.52 5.49
N LYS A 243 -20.66 -5.03 4.33
CA LYS A 243 -19.62 -5.71 3.51
C LYS A 243 -18.31 -5.86 4.29
N SER A 244 -17.90 -4.85 5.07
CA SER A 244 -16.72 -4.93 5.93
C SER A 244 -16.90 -5.97 7.04
N HIS A 245 -18.02 -5.94 7.75
CA HIS A 245 -18.36 -6.90 8.80
C HIS A 245 -18.35 -8.34 8.28
N ILE A 246 -19.00 -8.62 7.14
CA ILE A 246 -19.00 -9.94 6.51
C ILE A 246 -17.56 -10.41 6.22
N ARG A 247 -16.70 -9.54 5.68
CA ARG A 247 -15.29 -9.89 5.43
C ARG A 247 -14.55 -10.21 6.73
N THR A 248 -14.74 -9.43 7.79
CA THR A 248 -14.11 -9.69 9.09
C THR A 248 -14.62 -10.98 9.72
N GLU A 249 -15.91 -11.25 9.62
CA GLU A 249 -16.54 -12.45 10.13
C GLU A 249 -16.06 -13.70 9.38
N MET A 250 -15.92 -13.62 8.05
CA MET A 250 -15.35 -14.71 7.25
C MET A 250 -13.88 -15.00 7.66
N LYS A 251 -13.08 -13.95 7.88
CA LYS A 251 -11.70 -14.12 8.37
C LYS A 251 -11.68 -14.77 9.75
N LEU A 252 -12.54 -14.34 10.66
CA LEU A 252 -12.66 -14.92 12.00
C LEU A 252 -13.11 -16.38 11.93
N LYS A 253 -14.13 -16.70 11.13
CA LYS A 253 -14.61 -18.06 10.90
C LYS A 253 -13.51 -18.96 10.35
N SER A 254 -12.73 -18.50 9.36
CA SER A 254 -11.59 -19.25 8.83
C SER A 254 -10.51 -19.46 9.88
N PHE A 255 -10.17 -18.43 10.66
CA PHE A 255 -9.22 -18.55 11.76
C PHE A 255 -9.71 -19.55 12.83
N CYS A 256 -10.95 -19.44 13.26
CA CYS A 256 -11.57 -20.39 14.19
C CYS A 256 -11.54 -21.82 13.64
N LYS A 257 -11.88 -22.03 12.36
CA LYS A 257 -11.78 -23.36 11.72
C LYS A 257 -10.36 -23.93 11.80
N THR A 258 -9.34 -23.13 11.47
CA THR A 258 -7.94 -23.58 11.58
C THR A 258 -7.56 -23.94 13.02
N LYS A 259 -7.96 -23.12 14.00
CA LYS A 259 -7.68 -23.37 15.42
C LYS A 259 -8.43 -24.56 16.00
N MET A 260 -9.66 -24.78 15.55
CA MET A 260 -10.43 -25.97 15.93
C MET A 260 -9.78 -27.23 15.35
N ALA A 261 -9.33 -27.21 14.09
CA ALA A 261 -8.60 -28.32 13.49
C ALA A 261 -7.28 -28.63 14.21
N GLU A 262 -6.47 -27.60 14.54
CA GLU A 262 -5.26 -27.76 15.36
C GLU A 262 -5.57 -28.37 16.75
N LYS A 263 -6.69 -27.94 17.37
CA LYS A 263 -7.14 -28.48 18.66
C LYS A 263 -7.57 -29.94 18.51
N GLU A 264 -8.31 -30.30 17.48
CA GLU A 264 -8.76 -31.67 17.19
C GLU A 264 -7.56 -32.60 16.96
N GLU A 265 -6.55 -32.16 16.21
CA GLU A 265 -5.32 -32.96 16.01
C GLU A 265 -4.60 -33.22 17.35
N LYS A 266 -4.52 -32.21 18.22
CA LYS A 266 -3.97 -32.36 19.57
C LYS A 266 -4.80 -33.30 20.44
N LEU A 267 -6.12 -33.19 20.40
CA LEU A 267 -7.03 -34.11 21.09
C LEU A 267 -6.86 -35.53 20.58
N GLN A 268 -6.72 -35.74 19.28
CA GLN A 268 -6.45 -37.07 18.72
C GLN A 268 -5.12 -37.65 19.21
N LYS A 269 -4.06 -36.83 19.32
CA LYS A 269 -2.78 -37.25 19.92
C LYS A 269 -2.98 -37.66 21.39
N LEU A 270 -3.67 -36.84 22.18
CA LEU A 270 -4.00 -37.15 23.57
C LEU A 270 -4.84 -38.42 23.70
N HIS A 271 -5.82 -38.65 22.82
CA HIS A 271 -6.60 -39.89 22.80
C HIS A 271 -5.72 -41.10 22.48
N ARG A 272 -4.79 -41.00 21.51
CA ARG A 272 -3.85 -42.09 21.18
C ARG A 272 -2.92 -42.40 22.37
N ASP A 273 -2.42 -41.37 23.04
CA ASP A 273 -1.55 -41.51 24.21
C ASP A 273 -2.32 -42.05 25.42
N GLY A 274 -3.55 -41.58 25.64
CA GLY A 274 -4.48 -42.11 26.63
C GLY A 274 -4.77 -43.58 26.39
N ASN A 275 -5.11 -43.98 25.16
CA ASN A 275 -5.33 -45.38 24.80
C ASN A 275 -4.05 -46.23 24.94
N ARG A 276 -2.87 -45.68 24.65
CA ARG A 276 -1.59 -46.35 24.89
C ARG A 276 -1.33 -46.54 26.40
N ALA A 277 -1.60 -45.51 27.20
CA ALA A 277 -1.43 -45.57 28.65
C ALA A 277 -2.42 -46.55 29.28
N LEU A 278 -3.68 -46.54 28.86
CA LEU A 278 -4.70 -47.51 29.27
C LEU A 278 -4.27 -48.94 28.94
N ARG A 279 -3.79 -49.21 27.73
CA ARG A 279 -3.24 -50.55 27.38
C ARG A 279 -2.07 -50.95 28.29
N LYS A 280 -1.13 -50.04 28.57
CA LYS A 280 0.00 -50.31 29.49
C LYS A 280 -0.50 -50.57 30.92
N LEU A 281 -1.50 -49.84 31.37
CA LEU A 281 -2.09 -49.97 32.69
C LEU A 281 -2.87 -51.28 32.81
N GLU A 282 -3.64 -51.65 31.80
CA GLU A 282 -4.36 -52.92 31.73
C GLU A 282 -3.39 -54.10 31.76
N MET A 283 -2.29 -54.05 31.00
CA MET A 283 -1.24 -55.08 31.05
C MET A 283 -0.60 -55.19 32.44
N ARG A 284 -0.37 -54.06 33.12
CA ARG A 284 0.13 -54.03 34.51
C ARG A 284 -0.90 -54.57 35.51
N HIS A 285 -2.18 -54.24 35.34
CA HIS A 285 -3.27 -54.70 36.20
C HIS A 285 -3.46 -56.22 36.08
N ARG A 286 -3.35 -56.76 34.86
CA ARG A 286 -3.31 -58.22 34.63
C ARG A 286 -2.04 -58.88 35.18
N GLY A 287 -1.13 -58.12 35.76
CA GLY A 287 0.08 -58.61 36.39
C GLY A 287 1.21 -58.93 35.41
N ILE A 288 1.07 -58.67 34.11
CA ILE A 288 2.04 -59.05 33.06
C ILE A 288 3.15 -57.99 32.97
N LYS A 289 4.28 -58.21 33.63
CA LYS A 289 5.54 -57.46 33.40
C LYS A 289 6.29 -58.01 32.18
N GLN A 290 6.34 -57.26 31.09
CA GLN A 290 7.07 -57.63 29.85
C GLN A 290 8.54 -58.03 30.04
N SER A 291 9.16 -57.70 31.18
CA SER A 291 10.59 -57.95 31.41
C SER A 291 10.88 -59.25 32.16
N TYR A 292 9.95 -59.80 32.96
CA TYR A 292 10.23 -60.92 33.88
C TYR A 292 8.96 -61.65 34.36
N HIS A 293 8.21 -62.30 33.47
CA HIS A 293 7.38 -63.44 33.89
C HIS A 293 8.02 -64.73 33.40
N PRO A 294 8.18 -65.76 34.25
CA PRO A 294 8.39 -67.11 33.74
C PRO A 294 7.18 -67.45 32.89
N VAL A 295 7.40 -67.72 31.59
CA VAL A 295 6.35 -68.09 30.65
C VAL A 295 6.08 -69.58 30.83
N ASP A 296 4.82 -69.96 31.04
CA ASP A 296 4.43 -71.36 31.05
C ASP A 296 4.49 -71.93 29.63
N ILE A 297 5.36 -72.91 29.41
CA ILE A 297 5.63 -73.51 28.08
C ILE A 297 4.35 -74.07 27.45
N ILE A 298 3.43 -74.58 28.28
CA ILE A 298 2.15 -75.14 27.83
C ILE A 298 1.24 -74.04 27.28
N GLU A 299 1.19 -72.87 27.94
CA GLU A 299 0.41 -71.73 27.47
C GLU A 299 1.03 -71.10 26.20
N GLU A 300 2.35 -71.10 26.09
CA GLU A 300 3.08 -70.61 24.92
C GLU A 300 2.85 -71.50 23.69
N CYS A 301 2.81 -72.83 23.87
CA CYS A 301 2.45 -73.77 22.83
C CYS A 301 0.95 -73.73 22.47
N ALA A 302 0.08 -73.29 23.39
CA ALA A 302 -1.35 -73.15 23.12
C ALA A 302 -1.67 -71.86 22.31
N ASP A 303 -0.95 -70.76 22.56
CA ASP A 303 -1.15 -69.50 21.82
C ASP A 303 -0.32 -69.46 20.54
N ARG A 304 -0.99 -69.49 19.37
CA ARG A 304 -0.33 -69.36 18.06
C ARG A 304 0.33 -68.00 17.82
N LYS A 305 0.07 -67.00 18.67
CA LYS A 305 0.69 -65.68 18.62
C LYS A 305 1.94 -65.56 19.49
N SER A 306 2.34 -66.66 20.15
CA SER A 306 3.53 -66.71 20.99
C SER A 306 4.83 -66.56 20.20
N GLU A 307 5.94 -66.32 20.91
CA GLU A 307 7.25 -66.19 20.28
C GLU A 307 7.72 -67.51 19.62
N MET A 308 7.27 -68.66 20.12
CA MET A 308 7.52 -69.99 19.53
C MET A 308 7.01 -70.10 18.07
N TYR A 309 5.79 -69.61 17.79
CA TYR A 309 5.19 -69.73 16.45
C TYR A 309 5.33 -68.45 15.61
N ALA A 310 5.38 -67.29 16.25
CA ALA A 310 5.43 -65.98 15.61
C ALA A 310 6.49 -65.08 16.29
N PRO A 311 7.79 -65.33 16.05
CA PRO A 311 8.87 -64.62 16.73
C PRO A 311 8.88 -63.12 16.39
N LEU A 312 8.97 -62.27 17.41
CA LEU A 312 9.05 -60.82 17.23
C LEU A 312 10.46 -60.41 16.79
N MET A 313 10.59 -59.85 15.58
CA MET A 313 11.87 -59.44 14.99
C MET A 313 12.73 -58.47 15.83
N ARG A 314 12.14 -57.76 16.80
CA ARG A 314 12.88 -56.89 17.73
C ARG A 314 13.85 -57.68 18.62
N HIS A 315 13.56 -58.94 18.92
CA HIS A 315 14.38 -59.80 19.78
C HIS A 315 15.50 -60.53 19.02
N GLY A 316 15.64 -60.28 17.71
CA GLY A 316 16.58 -60.99 16.84
C GLY A 316 16.11 -62.39 16.48
N GLU A 317 16.98 -63.19 15.85
CA GLU A 317 16.71 -64.61 15.61
C GLU A 317 16.76 -65.36 16.94
N HIS A 318 15.65 -66.04 17.28
CA HIS A 318 15.57 -66.83 18.52
C HIS A 318 16.60 -67.99 18.48
N PRO A 319 17.39 -68.23 19.54
CA PRO A 319 18.46 -69.24 19.53
C PRO A 319 18.04 -70.66 19.15
N TRP A 320 16.76 -71.01 19.37
CA TRP A 320 16.20 -72.31 18.97
C TRP A 320 16.08 -72.48 17.44
N ASN A 321 16.00 -71.37 16.69
CA ASN A 321 15.88 -71.40 15.23
C ASN A 321 17.25 -71.48 14.54
N TRP A 322 18.36 -71.37 15.28
CA TRP A 322 19.71 -71.56 14.74
C TRP A 322 19.95 -73.00 14.26
N HIS A 323 19.12 -73.95 14.67
CA HIS A 323 19.23 -75.36 14.28
C HIS A 323 18.41 -75.68 13.00
N GLN A 324 17.59 -74.74 12.52
CA GLN A 324 16.89 -74.89 11.23
C GLN A 324 17.82 -74.67 10.04
N VAL A 325 18.93 -73.94 10.24
CA VAL A 325 20.03 -73.88 9.29
C VAL A 325 20.94 -75.07 9.56
N ILE A 326 20.63 -76.20 8.92
CA ILE A 326 21.58 -77.31 8.82
C ILE A 326 22.76 -76.80 8.00
N ASP A 327 23.93 -76.63 8.61
CA ASP A 327 25.15 -76.22 7.91
C ASP A 327 25.45 -77.22 6.77
N ASP A 328 25.96 -76.73 5.63
CA ASP A 328 26.36 -77.57 4.50
C ASP A 328 27.44 -78.61 4.87
N HIS A 329 28.05 -78.50 6.06
CA HIS A 329 28.94 -79.49 6.63
C HIS A 329 28.23 -80.81 6.98
N ASP A 330 26.95 -80.77 7.42
CA ASP A 330 26.19 -81.98 7.76
C ASP A 330 25.58 -82.64 6.51
N ARG A 331 25.38 -81.85 5.44
CA ARG A 331 25.03 -82.38 4.10
C ARG A 331 26.19 -83.09 3.41
N LYS A 332 27.42 -82.89 3.89
CA LYS A 332 28.64 -83.56 3.42
C LYS A 332 28.91 -84.90 4.13
N TYR A 333 27.92 -85.48 4.81
CA TYR A 333 27.95 -86.92 5.07
C TYR A 333 27.68 -87.67 3.76
N GLN A 334 28.69 -87.77 2.89
CA GLN A 334 28.68 -88.78 1.84
C GLN A 334 28.86 -90.13 2.54
N ALA A 335 27.90 -91.03 2.37
CA ALA A 335 28.04 -92.42 2.75
C ALA A 335 29.08 -93.11 1.84
N GLN A 336 30.35 -92.76 2.00
CA GLN A 336 31.46 -93.56 1.48
C GLN A 336 31.69 -94.68 2.49
N PHE A 337 31.06 -95.83 2.24
CA PHE A 337 31.26 -97.07 2.98
C PHE A 337 32.64 -97.67 2.61
N LEU A 338 33.72 -97.00 2.97
CA LEU A 338 35.10 -97.48 2.83
C LEU A 338 35.87 -97.01 4.06
N GLY A 339 36.06 -97.91 5.02
CA GLY A 339 36.82 -97.66 6.26
C GLY A 339 36.00 -97.53 7.56
N VAL A 340 34.77 -98.05 7.61
CA VAL A 340 33.96 -98.08 8.85
C VAL A 340 34.40 -99.18 9.83
N GLU A 341 35.28 -100.10 9.42
CA GLU A 341 35.79 -101.16 10.29
C GLU A 341 36.88 -100.67 11.28
N ASP A 342 37.56 -99.54 10.98
CA ASP A 342 38.65 -99.01 11.81
C ASP A 342 38.31 -97.72 12.59
N VAL A 343 37.08 -97.20 12.43
CA VAL A 343 36.61 -96.05 13.20
C VAL A 343 35.59 -96.54 14.23
N GLY A 344 36.01 -96.59 15.50
CA GLY A 344 35.14 -96.89 16.63
C GLY A 344 33.99 -95.89 16.72
N THR A 345 32.86 -96.23 16.09
CA THR A 345 31.63 -95.41 16.06
C THR A 345 30.76 -95.62 17.30
N LEU A 346 31.19 -96.48 18.22
CA LEU A 346 30.57 -96.62 19.52
C LEU A 346 31.03 -95.46 20.42
N PRO A 347 30.08 -94.70 21.00
CA PRO A 347 30.44 -93.65 21.93
C PRO A 347 31.23 -94.22 23.10
N ARG A 348 32.30 -93.52 23.51
CA ARG A 348 33.18 -93.88 24.63
C ARG A 348 32.44 -94.25 25.94
N TRP A 349 31.25 -93.68 26.17
CA TRP A 349 30.42 -93.98 27.34
C TRP A 349 29.76 -95.36 27.30
N LEU A 350 29.66 -95.99 26.13
CA LEU A 350 29.14 -97.35 25.98
C LEU A 350 30.19 -98.40 26.38
N ASP A 351 31.48 -98.11 26.13
CA ASP A 351 32.61 -98.88 26.66
C ASP A 351 32.71 -98.73 28.19
N ASP A 352 32.47 -97.52 28.71
CA ASP A 352 32.42 -97.26 30.16
C ASP A 352 31.17 -97.87 30.85
N ALA A 353 30.04 -97.99 30.14
CA ALA A 353 28.80 -98.57 30.67
C ALA A 353 28.83 -100.12 30.68
N THR A 354 29.62 -100.73 29.80
CA THR A 354 29.81 -102.19 29.75
C THR A 354 31.00 -102.66 30.58
N ALA A 355 31.95 -101.77 30.90
CA ALA A 355 32.99 -102.02 31.89
C ALA A 355 32.41 -101.98 33.31
N ILE A 356 32.16 -103.15 33.91
CA ILE A 356 31.82 -103.26 35.33
C ILE A 356 33.03 -102.77 36.15
N ARG A 357 33.03 -101.49 36.54
CA ARG A 357 33.93 -100.93 37.54
C ARG A 357 33.13 -100.73 38.81
N GLU A 358 33.61 -101.33 39.90
CA GLU A 358 33.09 -101.14 41.24
C GLU A 358 32.98 -99.63 41.55
N SER A 359 31.75 -99.19 41.76
CA SER A 359 31.39 -97.79 41.89
C SER A 359 31.87 -97.22 43.23
N SER A 360 32.95 -96.45 43.21
CA SER A 360 33.18 -95.45 44.26
C SER A 360 32.24 -94.27 43.99
N ILE A 361 31.17 -94.21 44.77
CA ILE A 361 30.17 -93.14 44.74
C ILE A 361 30.88 -91.81 45.04
N HIS A 362 31.04 -90.96 44.03
CA HIS A 362 31.35 -89.55 44.26
C HIS A 362 30.07 -88.82 44.66
N LEU A 363 29.93 -88.56 45.96
CA LEU A 363 28.97 -87.58 46.47
C LEU A 363 29.26 -86.21 45.83
N PRO A 364 28.24 -85.42 45.47
CA PRO A 364 28.42 -84.12 44.86
C PRO A 364 29.06 -83.17 45.89
N GLY A 365 30.39 -83.09 45.83
CA GLY A 365 31.16 -82.03 46.43
C GLY A 365 30.66 -80.71 45.87
N THR A 366 30.15 -79.88 46.78
CA THR A 366 29.90 -78.46 46.64
C THR A 366 30.90 -77.80 45.69
N ARG A 367 30.54 -77.68 44.41
CA ARG A 367 31.11 -76.68 43.51
C ARG A 367 30.50 -75.34 43.91
N LEU A 368 30.87 -74.87 45.09
CA LEU A 368 30.85 -73.43 45.36
C LEU A 368 31.81 -72.83 44.34
N CYS A 369 31.27 -71.95 43.50
CA CYS A 369 32.03 -71.09 42.61
C CYS A 369 33.30 -70.63 43.32
N ILE A 370 34.45 -70.69 42.66
CA ILE A 370 35.65 -69.97 43.11
C ILE A 370 35.31 -68.48 43.00
N ARG A 371 34.62 -67.96 44.01
CA ARG A 371 34.63 -66.54 44.34
C ARG A 371 36.00 -66.30 44.93
N GLU A 372 36.73 -65.40 44.30
CA GLU A 372 37.96 -64.79 44.82
C GLU A 372 37.69 -64.24 46.23
N THR A 373 37.82 -65.11 47.22
CA THR A 373 37.98 -64.70 48.60
C THR A 373 39.44 -64.34 48.74
N LYS A 374 39.73 -63.16 49.32
CA LYS A 374 41.07 -62.57 49.50
C LYS A 374 42.01 -63.41 50.39
N TRP A 375 41.74 -64.69 50.58
CA TRP A 375 42.42 -65.60 51.48
C TRP A 375 43.14 -66.68 50.66
N THR A 376 44.01 -66.25 49.75
CA THR A 376 44.95 -67.13 49.06
C THR A 376 46.12 -67.47 50.01
N SER A 377 46.76 -68.62 49.80
CA SER A 377 47.98 -69.07 50.51
C SER A 377 49.01 -67.96 50.81
N PRO A 378 49.33 -67.03 49.88
CA PRO A 378 50.21 -65.88 50.16
C PRO A 378 49.63 -64.88 51.19
N VAL A 379 48.34 -64.53 51.13
CA VAL A 379 47.71 -63.58 52.08
C VAL A 379 47.65 -64.18 53.48
N LEU A 380 47.47 -65.49 53.59
CA LEU A 380 47.54 -66.21 54.88
C LEU A 380 48.96 -66.21 55.48
N LYS A 381 50.00 -66.21 54.64
CA LYS A 381 51.39 -66.06 55.11
C LYS A 381 51.66 -64.62 55.56
N GLU A 382 51.21 -63.62 54.82
CA GLU A 382 51.31 -62.21 55.21
C GLU A 382 50.59 -61.95 56.55
N LEU A 383 49.37 -62.45 56.71
CA LEU A 383 48.63 -62.35 57.98
C LEU A 383 49.35 -63.07 59.13
N TYR A 384 49.93 -64.24 58.87
CA TYR A 384 50.70 -64.97 59.88
C TYR A 384 51.93 -64.19 60.33
N ASP A 385 52.65 -63.56 59.40
CA ASP A 385 53.80 -62.72 59.71
C ASP A 385 53.38 -61.43 60.42
N GLU A 386 52.28 -60.79 60.04
CA GLU A 386 51.69 -59.65 60.73
C GLU A 386 51.29 -59.99 62.18
N LEU A 387 50.62 -61.13 62.40
CA LEU A 387 50.26 -61.60 63.75
C LEU A 387 51.50 -61.94 64.58
N LYS A 388 52.56 -62.46 63.95
CA LYS A 388 53.86 -62.72 64.59
C LYS A 388 54.57 -61.42 64.97
N HIS A 389 54.46 -60.37 64.16
CA HIS A 389 54.96 -59.03 64.46
C HIS A 389 54.16 -58.34 65.57
N LEU A 390 52.83 -58.49 65.61
CA LEU A 390 51.98 -58.00 66.70
C LEU A 390 52.21 -58.73 68.03
N ARG A 391 52.58 -60.01 67.98
CA ARG A 391 52.93 -60.80 69.17
C ARG A 391 54.32 -60.46 69.72
N LYS A 392 55.24 -59.94 68.90
CA LYS A 392 56.60 -59.51 69.29
C LYS A 392 56.70 -58.04 69.75
N LYS A 393 55.72 -57.18 69.45
CA LYS A 393 55.63 -55.85 70.07
C LYS A 393 55.19 -56.01 71.53
N GLU A 394 56.11 -55.74 72.46
CA GLU A 394 55.77 -55.63 73.88
C GLU A 394 54.64 -54.60 74.06
N ARG A 395 53.57 -55.02 74.73
CA ARG A 395 52.41 -54.16 74.99
C ARG A 395 52.81 -53.07 75.98
N GLN A 396 53.08 -51.86 75.51
CA GLN A 396 53.15 -50.68 76.37
C GLN A 396 51.78 -50.48 77.04
N LYS A 397 51.77 -50.49 78.37
CA LYS A 397 50.57 -50.25 79.17
C LYS A 397 50.22 -48.76 79.07
N CYS A 398 49.20 -48.40 78.32
CA CYS A 398 48.66 -47.04 78.31
C CYS A 398 47.99 -46.74 79.66
N SER A 399 48.67 -46.02 80.55
CA SER A 399 48.08 -45.43 81.74
C SER A 399 47.45 -44.07 81.39
N LEU A 400 46.12 -43.99 81.40
CA LEU A 400 45.36 -42.74 81.20
C LEU A 400 45.39 -41.85 82.44
N LYS A 401 46.57 -41.31 82.81
CA LYS A 401 46.72 -40.08 83.63
C LYS A 401 48.12 -39.50 83.37
N VAL A 402 48.21 -38.57 82.43
CA VAL A 402 49.37 -37.67 82.30
C VAL A 402 48.92 -36.33 82.86
N LYS A 403 49.43 -35.95 84.03
CA LYS A 403 49.48 -34.53 84.40
C LYS A 403 50.43 -33.88 83.40
N VAL A 404 49.93 -32.92 82.64
CA VAL A 404 50.81 -32.03 81.88
C VAL A 404 51.47 -31.15 82.92
N ASP A 405 52.76 -31.33 83.14
CA ASP A 405 53.55 -30.43 83.97
C ASP A 405 53.49 -29.04 83.34
N GLU A 406 53.02 -28.05 84.10
CA GLU A 406 53.09 -26.63 83.71
C GLU A 406 54.55 -26.27 83.44
N GLN A 407 54.87 -25.95 82.20
CA GLN A 407 56.14 -25.28 81.90
C GLN A 407 56.06 -23.89 82.50
N GLU A 408 56.87 -23.61 83.52
CA GLU A 408 57.11 -22.26 84.01
C GLU A 408 57.70 -21.41 82.88
N ILE A 409 56.87 -20.56 82.28
CA ILE A 409 57.31 -19.50 81.38
C ILE A 409 58.01 -18.47 82.28
N PRO A 410 59.29 -18.09 82.03
CA PRO A 410 59.93 -17.06 82.82
C PRO A 410 59.16 -15.73 82.65
N GLU A 411 58.76 -15.13 83.77
CA GLU A 411 58.05 -13.86 83.81
C GLU A 411 58.85 -12.78 83.05
N ALA A 412 58.36 -12.37 81.89
CA ALA A 412 58.81 -11.13 81.27
C ALA A 412 58.40 -9.98 82.18
N GLN A 413 59.32 -9.08 82.53
CA GLN A 413 59.03 -7.87 83.30
C GLN A 413 57.87 -7.14 82.62
N THR A 414 56.74 -7.06 83.32
CA THR A 414 55.52 -6.41 82.82
C THR A 414 55.85 -4.95 82.52
N PRO A 415 55.59 -4.46 81.29
CA PRO A 415 55.68 -3.03 81.04
C PRO A 415 54.65 -2.33 81.94
N GLN A 416 55.12 -1.46 82.84
CA GLN A 416 54.26 -0.60 83.64
C GLN A 416 53.49 0.31 82.69
N VAL A 417 52.20 0.01 82.52
CA VAL A 417 51.25 0.93 81.87
C VAL A 417 51.00 2.06 82.88
N ALA A 418 51.10 3.30 82.42
CA ALA A 418 50.81 4.47 83.24
C ALA A 418 49.39 4.35 83.82
N GLU A 419 49.24 4.58 85.13
CA GLU A 419 47.94 4.62 85.81
C GLU A 419 47.04 5.62 85.08
N GLY A 420 46.05 5.08 84.35
CA GLY A 420 44.96 5.86 83.80
C GLY A 420 44.01 6.24 84.93
N ASP A 421 43.23 7.30 84.75
CA ASP A 421 42.26 7.76 85.74
C ASP A 421 41.34 6.60 86.17
N ASP A 422 41.15 6.38 87.49
CA ASP A 422 40.43 5.22 88.05
C ASP A 422 39.03 5.04 87.43
N GLY A 423 38.41 6.14 86.97
CA GLY A 423 37.15 6.14 86.25
C GLY A 423 37.22 5.50 84.85
N GLU A 424 38.29 5.75 84.09
CA GLU A 424 38.51 5.14 82.77
C GLU A 424 38.80 3.64 82.88
N GLU A 425 39.50 3.23 83.95
CA GLU A 425 39.80 1.82 84.19
C GLU A 425 38.55 1.03 84.63
N GLN A 426 37.68 1.61 85.46
CA GLN A 426 36.38 1.01 85.78
C GLN A 426 35.48 0.89 84.56
N LEU A 427 35.47 1.92 83.70
CA LEU A 427 34.76 1.87 82.42
C LEU A 427 35.33 0.77 81.52
N HIS A 428 36.66 0.66 81.41
CA HIS A 428 37.32 -0.38 80.63
C HIS A 428 37.00 -1.79 81.14
N GLN A 429 37.04 -2.00 82.46
CA GLN A 429 36.67 -3.27 83.10
C GLN A 429 35.19 -3.60 82.87
N SER A 430 34.29 -2.62 82.96
CA SER A 430 32.86 -2.81 82.67
C SER A 430 32.61 -3.18 81.20
N VAL A 431 33.35 -2.57 80.27
CA VAL A 431 33.29 -2.88 78.84
C VAL A 431 33.82 -4.29 78.56
N ILE A 432 34.92 -4.71 79.18
CA ILE A 432 35.45 -6.08 79.06
C ILE A 432 34.44 -7.11 79.63
N LEU A 433 33.82 -6.81 80.77
CA LEU A 433 32.78 -7.68 81.34
C LEU A 433 31.58 -7.80 80.39
N MET A 434 31.12 -6.68 79.83
CA MET A 434 30.04 -6.67 78.85
C MET A 434 30.43 -7.45 77.59
N GLU A 435 31.65 -7.29 77.09
CA GLU A 435 32.17 -8.04 75.94
C GLU A 435 32.23 -9.54 76.22
N ARG A 436 32.70 -9.96 77.41
CA ARG A 436 32.73 -11.37 77.83
C ARG A 436 31.33 -11.96 77.92
N VAL A 437 30.37 -11.22 78.49
CA VAL A 437 28.98 -11.65 78.58
C VAL A 437 28.36 -11.78 77.19
N LEU A 438 28.56 -10.80 76.30
CA LEU A 438 28.05 -10.84 74.94
C LEU A 438 28.65 -12.00 74.13
N ARG A 439 29.97 -12.22 74.23
CA ARG A 439 30.63 -13.37 73.60
C ARG A 439 30.13 -14.70 74.15
N GLY A 440 30.03 -14.83 75.47
CA GLY A 440 29.49 -16.03 76.12
C GLY A 440 28.04 -16.31 75.73
N ARG A 441 27.22 -15.26 75.62
CA ARG A 441 25.82 -15.40 75.20
C ARG A 441 25.69 -15.72 73.72
N ALA A 442 26.52 -15.12 72.86
CA ALA A 442 26.61 -15.48 71.45
C ALA A 442 27.02 -16.96 71.26
N SER A 443 28.04 -17.43 71.99
CA SER A 443 28.44 -18.85 71.96
C SER A 443 27.32 -19.77 72.44
N GLN A 444 26.59 -19.39 73.49
CA GLN A 444 25.45 -20.18 73.96
C GLN A 444 24.31 -20.22 72.95
N VAL A 445 23.96 -19.08 72.32
CA VAL A 445 22.96 -19.03 71.24
C VAL A 445 23.37 -19.92 70.07
N LEU A 446 24.63 -19.87 69.64
CA LEU A 446 25.15 -20.75 68.59
C LEU A 446 25.05 -22.24 68.98
N ILE A 447 25.33 -22.58 70.24
CA ILE A 447 25.19 -23.95 70.74
C ILE A 447 23.71 -24.36 70.78
N PHE A 448 22.80 -23.49 71.22
CA PHE A 448 21.36 -23.78 71.25
C PHE A 448 20.78 -23.95 69.84
N GLU A 449 21.14 -23.08 68.90
CA GLU A 449 20.77 -23.25 67.49
C GLU A 449 21.35 -24.53 66.90
N GLY A 450 22.61 -24.85 67.19
CA GLY A 450 23.24 -26.10 66.77
C GLY A 450 22.49 -27.33 67.33
N ARG A 451 22.10 -27.28 68.62
CA ARG A 451 21.29 -28.31 69.25
C ARG A 451 19.91 -28.42 68.61
N ASP A 452 19.27 -27.31 68.29
CA ASP A 452 17.94 -27.29 67.68
C ASP A 452 17.97 -27.81 66.23
N ARG A 453 19.01 -27.45 65.45
CA ARG A 453 19.26 -28.03 64.11
C ARG A 453 19.50 -29.53 64.17
N CYS A 454 20.24 -30.01 65.16
CA CYS A 454 20.54 -31.43 65.34
C CYS A 454 19.49 -32.15 66.21
N ARG A 455 18.40 -31.50 66.63
CA ARG A 455 17.44 -32.05 67.60
C ARG A 455 16.76 -33.32 67.09
N GLU A 456 16.38 -33.33 65.82
CA GLU A 456 15.78 -34.49 65.16
C GLU A 456 16.78 -35.65 65.08
N LEU A 457 18.02 -35.39 64.65
CA LEU A 457 19.10 -36.39 64.62
C LEU A 457 19.43 -36.93 66.03
N ILE A 458 19.44 -36.07 67.05
CA ILE A 458 19.66 -36.48 68.43
C ILE A 458 18.52 -37.37 68.92
N GLN A 459 17.26 -37.08 68.54
CA GLN A 459 16.11 -37.93 68.84
C GLN A 459 16.19 -39.27 68.09
N GLU A 460 16.61 -39.27 66.82
CA GLU A 460 16.89 -40.49 66.04
C GLU A 460 17.99 -41.34 66.68
N LEU A 461 19.10 -40.74 67.09
CA LEU A 461 20.20 -41.45 67.74
C LEU A 461 19.81 -41.98 69.12
N ARG A 462 19.04 -41.21 69.90
CA ARG A 462 18.51 -41.67 71.20
C ARG A 462 17.50 -42.80 71.04
N SER A 463 16.66 -42.78 70.00
CA SER A 463 15.66 -43.81 69.76
C SER A 463 16.28 -45.13 69.27
N THR A 464 17.47 -45.12 68.64
CA THR A 464 18.19 -46.35 68.29
C THR A 464 18.72 -47.17 69.49
N HIS A 465 18.68 -46.62 70.71
CA HIS A 465 19.18 -47.26 71.93
C HIS A 465 18.04 -47.81 72.82
N ALA A 466 17.26 -48.75 72.31
CA ALA A 466 16.18 -49.42 73.05
C ALA A 466 16.51 -50.90 73.31
N LEU A 467 16.58 -51.29 74.58
CA LEU A 467 16.98 -52.64 74.99
C LEU A 467 15.78 -53.60 75.10
N GLN A 468 14.58 -53.11 75.45
CA GLN A 468 13.34 -53.91 75.57
C GLN A 468 12.42 -53.84 74.32
N GLU A 469 11.64 -54.89 74.06
CA GLU A 469 10.78 -54.98 72.86
C GLU A 469 9.68 -53.90 72.80
N HIS A 470 9.04 -53.59 73.93
CA HIS A 470 8.02 -52.53 73.99
C HIS A 470 8.60 -51.12 73.70
N GLU A 471 9.87 -50.90 74.04
CA GLU A 471 10.58 -49.66 73.73
C GLU A 471 10.90 -49.58 72.23
N ARG A 472 11.26 -50.72 71.60
CA ARG A 472 11.50 -50.79 70.15
C ARG A 472 10.25 -50.45 69.33
N GLU A 473 9.07 -50.87 69.76
CA GLU A 473 7.80 -50.52 69.09
C GLU A 473 7.43 -49.04 69.22
N LYS A 474 7.76 -48.40 70.36
CA LYS A 474 7.60 -46.95 70.53
C LYS A 474 8.57 -46.19 69.63
N VAL A 475 9.82 -46.62 69.59
CA VAL A 475 10.88 -46.07 68.71
C VAL A 475 10.50 -46.18 67.24
N LEU A 476 9.96 -47.32 66.79
CA LEU A 476 9.51 -47.48 65.41
C LEU A 476 8.36 -46.54 65.07
N ARG A 477 7.40 -46.35 65.98
CA ARG A 477 6.31 -45.38 65.81
C ARG A 477 6.82 -43.94 65.72
N GLU A 478 7.70 -43.54 66.63
CA GLU A 478 8.32 -42.21 66.61
C GLU A 478 9.14 -41.98 65.32
N LYS A 479 9.88 -42.99 64.86
CA LYS A 479 10.61 -42.92 63.58
C LYS A 479 9.67 -42.73 62.39
N LEU A 480 8.57 -43.48 62.33
CA LEU A 480 7.57 -43.33 61.26
C LEU A 480 6.90 -41.96 61.31
N GLU A 481 6.65 -41.41 62.50
CA GLU A 481 6.14 -40.05 62.64
C GLU A 481 7.12 -38.99 62.15
N VAL A 482 8.41 -39.12 62.49
CA VAL A 482 9.48 -38.21 62.02
C VAL A 482 9.62 -38.27 60.50
N GLU A 483 9.69 -39.47 59.92
CA GLU A 483 9.73 -39.63 58.45
C GLU A 483 8.47 -39.04 57.77
N SER A 484 7.29 -39.22 58.38
CA SER A 484 6.05 -38.61 57.88
C SER A 484 6.11 -37.07 57.91
N ARG A 485 6.61 -36.48 59.01
CA ARG A 485 6.81 -35.03 59.14
C ARG A 485 7.81 -34.49 58.13
N GLN A 486 8.94 -35.19 57.90
CA GLN A 486 9.93 -34.81 56.89
C GLN A 486 9.32 -34.84 55.48
N ARG A 487 8.56 -35.89 55.13
CA ARG A 487 7.84 -35.97 53.85
C ARG A 487 6.82 -34.84 53.69
N ALA A 488 6.07 -34.52 54.74
CA ALA A 488 5.10 -33.42 54.72
C ALA A 488 5.78 -32.05 54.56
N TYR A 489 6.91 -31.83 55.23
CA TYR A 489 7.72 -30.62 55.10
C TYR A 489 8.29 -30.47 53.68
N GLU A 490 8.88 -31.52 53.12
CA GLU A 490 9.36 -31.52 51.74
C GLU A 490 8.25 -31.22 50.73
N LEU A 491 7.06 -31.81 50.93
CA LEU A 491 5.89 -31.53 50.11
C LEU A 491 5.48 -30.06 50.21
N CYS A 492 5.45 -29.50 51.43
CA CYS A 492 5.13 -28.10 51.67
C CYS A 492 6.14 -27.17 50.96
N VAL A 493 7.43 -27.44 51.08
CA VAL A 493 8.50 -26.66 50.42
C VAL A 493 8.38 -26.76 48.89
N LYS A 494 8.10 -27.94 48.34
CA LYS A 494 7.86 -28.12 46.90
C LYS A 494 6.64 -27.32 46.44
N ASN A 495 5.54 -27.37 47.18
CA ASN A 495 4.33 -26.60 46.88
C ASN A 495 4.59 -25.09 46.94
N ALA A 496 5.30 -24.61 47.96
CA ALA A 496 5.67 -23.20 48.09
C ALA A 496 6.55 -22.73 46.92
N ARG A 497 7.52 -23.54 46.46
CA ARG A 497 8.34 -23.23 45.28
C ARG A 497 7.49 -23.18 44.01
N MET A 498 6.60 -24.15 43.82
CA MET A 498 5.68 -24.19 42.67
C MET A 498 4.76 -22.95 42.64
N LEU A 499 4.22 -22.55 43.79
CA LEU A 499 3.41 -21.33 43.93
C LEU A 499 4.21 -20.06 43.64
N LYS A 500 5.46 -19.98 44.10
CA LYS A 500 6.33 -18.84 43.80
C LYS A 500 6.64 -18.75 42.30
N GLU A 501 6.87 -19.88 41.65
CA GLU A 501 7.13 -19.94 40.21
C GLU A 501 5.89 -19.55 39.39
N SER A 502 4.70 -20.06 39.75
CA SER A 502 3.46 -19.70 39.08
C SER A 502 3.12 -18.22 39.27
N LEU A 503 3.30 -17.69 40.49
CA LEU A 503 3.13 -16.27 40.77
C LEU A 503 4.11 -15.42 39.96
N SER A 504 5.39 -15.81 39.88
CA SER A 504 6.42 -15.08 39.11
C SER A 504 6.11 -15.08 37.61
N LYS A 505 5.58 -16.18 37.08
CA LYS A 505 5.12 -16.26 35.68
C LYS A 505 3.92 -15.35 35.44
N LEU A 506 2.96 -15.35 36.35
CA LEU A 506 1.76 -14.52 36.23
C LEU A 506 2.09 -13.03 36.34
N SER A 507 2.93 -12.65 37.32
CA SER A 507 3.39 -11.28 37.49
C SER A 507 4.25 -10.82 36.31
N GLY A 508 5.16 -11.67 35.83
CA GLY A 508 5.98 -11.39 34.65
C GLY A 508 5.14 -11.22 33.38
N GLY A 509 4.09 -12.04 33.23
CA GLY A 509 3.13 -11.92 32.14
C GLY A 509 2.37 -10.58 32.18
N VAL A 510 1.79 -10.23 33.34
CA VAL A 510 1.04 -8.98 33.50
C VAL A 510 1.95 -7.77 33.28
N VAL A 511 3.11 -7.73 33.92
CA VAL A 511 4.08 -6.63 33.76
C VAL A 511 4.55 -6.54 32.31
N GLY A 512 4.84 -7.68 31.66
CA GLY A 512 5.21 -7.71 30.24
C GLY A 512 4.13 -7.14 29.34
N THR A 513 2.87 -7.57 29.51
CA THR A 513 1.75 -7.04 28.73
C THR A 513 1.50 -5.54 28.96
N LEU A 514 1.66 -5.06 30.19
CA LEU A 514 1.51 -3.66 30.53
C LEU A 514 2.63 -2.81 29.90
N LEU A 515 3.88 -3.25 30.00
CA LEU A 515 5.01 -2.56 29.37
C LEU A 515 4.90 -2.56 27.85
N ASP A 516 4.46 -3.66 27.26
CA ASP A 516 4.20 -3.74 25.82
C ASP A 516 3.08 -2.79 25.39
N PHE A 517 2.01 -2.69 26.19
CA PHE A 517 0.92 -1.74 25.95
C PHE A 517 1.43 -0.30 26.03
N LEU A 518 2.12 0.07 27.10
CA LEU A 518 2.68 1.41 27.29
C LEU A 518 3.68 1.78 26.19
N ASN A 519 4.53 0.85 25.76
CA ASN A 519 5.47 1.07 24.66
C ASN A 519 4.74 1.28 23.32
N LYS A 520 3.66 0.53 23.05
CA LYS A 520 2.83 0.74 21.85
C LYS A 520 2.15 2.10 21.87
N GLU A 521 1.55 2.50 22.99
CA GLU A 521 0.92 3.82 23.12
C GLU A 521 1.95 4.96 23.02
N GLN A 522 3.14 4.79 23.60
CA GLN A 522 4.21 5.77 23.45
C GLN A 522 4.64 5.93 21.98
N ARG A 523 4.80 4.82 21.23
CA ARG A 523 5.11 4.87 19.80
C ARG A 523 4.00 5.52 19.00
N ARG A 524 2.75 5.16 19.28
CA ARG A 524 1.58 5.77 18.65
C ARG A 524 1.57 7.29 18.86
N LEU A 525 1.79 7.77 20.07
CA LEU A 525 1.84 9.21 20.36
C LEU A 525 3.00 9.92 19.66
N LEU A 526 4.16 9.27 19.54
CA LEU A 526 5.29 9.82 18.77
C LEU A 526 4.98 9.89 17.28
N ASP A 527 4.32 8.87 16.73
CA ASP A 527 3.90 8.83 15.34
C ASP A 527 2.82 9.90 15.06
N GLU A 528 1.84 10.07 15.95
CA GLU A 528 0.83 11.14 15.87
C GLU A 528 1.49 12.53 15.85
N ARG A 529 2.47 12.79 16.73
CA ARG A 529 3.24 14.06 16.74
C ARG A 529 4.03 14.26 15.44
N ARG A 530 4.65 13.18 14.92
CA ARG A 530 5.41 13.22 13.67
C ARG A 530 4.52 13.52 12.48
N ILE A 531 3.36 12.87 12.38
CA ILE A 531 2.37 13.09 11.33
C ILE A 531 1.84 14.52 11.41
N HIS A 532 1.48 15.00 12.61
CA HIS A 532 1.04 16.38 12.81
C HIS A 532 2.09 17.40 12.35
N ALA A 533 3.36 17.20 12.69
CA ALA A 533 4.45 18.06 12.21
C ALA A 533 4.59 18.02 10.68
N MET A 534 4.43 16.85 10.06
CA MET A 534 4.42 16.71 8.60
C MET A 534 3.22 17.44 7.98
N CYS A 535 2.03 17.31 8.54
CA CYS A 535 0.82 18.02 8.09
C CYS A 535 1.03 19.54 8.10
N LEU A 536 1.55 20.09 9.20
CA LEU A 536 1.87 21.53 9.28
C LEU A 536 2.90 21.97 8.24
N ALA A 537 3.92 21.14 7.96
CA ALA A 537 4.90 21.43 6.93
C ALA A 537 4.27 21.42 5.52
N PHE A 538 3.40 20.44 5.23
CA PHE A 538 2.68 20.36 3.96
C PHE A 538 1.68 21.51 3.78
N GLU A 539 0.99 21.93 4.84
CA GLU A 539 0.11 23.10 4.80
C GLU A 539 0.89 24.38 4.50
N ARG A 540 2.05 24.59 5.14
CA ARG A 540 2.92 25.71 4.82
C ARG A 540 3.38 25.70 3.36
N GLU A 541 3.78 24.52 2.87
CA GLU A 541 4.22 24.38 1.49
C GLU A 541 3.08 24.56 0.49
N ARG A 542 1.88 24.07 0.80
CA ARG A 542 0.66 24.31 0.03
C ARG A 542 0.33 25.79 -0.02
N ASN A 543 0.31 26.47 1.13
CA ASN A 543 0.05 27.90 1.21
C ASN A 543 1.08 28.71 0.41
N ALA A 544 2.36 28.33 0.45
CA ALA A 544 3.41 28.95 -0.36
C ALA A 544 3.18 28.74 -1.87
N ARG A 545 2.77 27.53 -2.29
CA ARG A 545 2.44 27.25 -3.69
C ARG A 545 1.18 27.98 -4.15
N GLU A 546 0.12 28.00 -3.34
CA GLU A 546 -1.12 28.72 -3.64
C GLU A 546 -0.87 30.24 -3.72
N ALA A 547 -0.03 30.80 -2.85
CA ALA A 547 0.38 32.19 -2.94
C ALA A 547 1.20 32.48 -4.21
N ALA A 548 2.16 31.61 -4.55
CA ALA A 548 2.96 31.76 -5.78
C ALA A 548 2.13 31.58 -7.06
N GLU A 549 1.15 30.67 -7.06
CA GLU A 549 0.21 30.52 -8.16
C GLU A 549 -0.77 31.70 -8.22
N GLY A 550 -1.25 32.18 -7.08
CA GLY A 550 -2.06 33.38 -6.97
C GLY A 550 -1.37 34.60 -7.56
N GLY A 551 -0.09 34.81 -7.24
CA GLY A 551 0.74 35.87 -7.84
C GLY A 551 0.89 35.70 -9.36
N ARG A 552 1.10 34.48 -9.85
CA ARG A 552 1.16 34.20 -11.31
C ARG A 552 -0.18 34.48 -12.01
N ARG A 553 -1.30 34.05 -11.41
CA ARG A 553 -2.64 34.32 -11.95
C ARG A 553 -2.94 35.81 -12.01
N GLN A 554 -2.59 36.56 -10.97
CA GLN A 554 -2.74 38.02 -10.96
C GLN A 554 -1.91 38.69 -12.07
N ALA A 555 -0.65 38.28 -12.24
CA ALA A 555 0.21 38.80 -13.31
C ALA A 555 -0.31 38.44 -14.72
N GLU A 556 -0.89 37.25 -14.89
CA GLU A 556 -1.48 36.84 -16.17
C GLU A 556 -2.80 37.57 -16.46
N ILE A 557 -3.65 37.79 -15.46
CA ILE A 557 -4.86 38.61 -15.58
C ILE A 557 -4.48 40.04 -15.98
N ARG A 558 -3.45 40.62 -15.35
CA ARG A 558 -2.96 41.95 -15.70
C ARG A 558 -2.49 42.01 -17.15
N ARG A 559 -1.68 41.04 -17.59
CA ARG A 559 -1.25 40.96 -19.00
C ARG A 559 -2.45 40.82 -19.95
N ARG A 560 -3.45 40.01 -19.63
CA ARG A 560 -4.65 39.91 -20.48
C ARG A 560 -5.40 41.24 -20.56
N ALA A 561 -5.56 41.95 -19.46
CA ALA A 561 -6.17 43.28 -19.46
C ALA A 561 -5.36 44.28 -20.31
N GLU A 562 -4.03 44.29 -20.18
CA GLU A 562 -3.14 45.10 -21.03
C GLU A 562 -3.30 44.75 -22.51
N HIS A 563 -3.33 43.45 -22.85
CA HIS A 563 -3.54 43.00 -24.22
C HIS A 563 -4.94 43.35 -24.76
N ASP A 564 -5.99 43.29 -23.93
CA ASP A 564 -7.34 43.67 -24.30
C ASP A 564 -7.44 45.19 -24.56
N GLU A 565 -6.72 46.01 -23.76
CA GLU A 565 -6.61 47.45 -24.01
C GLU A 565 -5.88 47.75 -25.32
N ILE A 566 -4.75 47.08 -25.56
CA ILE A 566 -4.02 47.20 -26.83
C ILE A 566 -4.92 46.78 -28.00
N PHE A 567 -5.66 45.68 -27.87
CA PHE A 567 -6.58 45.21 -28.91
C PHE A 567 -7.69 46.22 -29.19
N LYS A 568 -8.28 46.83 -28.15
CA LYS A 568 -9.27 47.91 -28.31
C LYS A 568 -8.69 49.11 -29.04
N GLN A 569 -7.46 49.51 -28.72
CA GLN A 569 -6.79 50.61 -29.41
C GLN A 569 -6.53 50.28 -30.88
N VAL A 570 -6.02 49.09 -31.19
CA VAL A 570 -5.79 48.64 -32.57
C VAL A 570 -7.10 48.55 -33.34
N ALA A 571 -8.15 47.98 -32.75
CA ALA A 571 -9.47 47.91 -33.37
C ALA A 571 -10.04 49.30 -33.68
N LYS A 572 -9.90 50.25 -32.74
CA LYS A 572 -10.29 51.64 -32.94
C LYS A 572 -9.52 52.26 -34.11
N VAL A 573 -8.19 52.14 -34.14
CA VAL A 573 -7.37 52.64 -35.26
C VAL A 573 -7.80 52.01 -36.57
N THR A 574 -8.07 50.70 -36.62
CA THR A 574 -8.52 50.04 -37.85
C THR A 574 -9.89 50.55 -38.30
N GLN A 575 -10.80 50.81 -37.35
CA GLN A 575 -12.10 51.38 -37.67
C GLN A 575 -11.95 52.82 -38.17
N ASP A 576 -11.15 53.65 -37.51
CA ASP A 576 -10.84 55.01 -37.93
C ASP A 576 -10.20 55.02 -39.34
N THR A 577 -9.33 54.05 -39.67
CA THR A 577 -8.77 53.94 -41.04
C THR A 577 -9.79 53.50 -42.08
N VAL A 578 -10.72 52.61 -41.71
CA VAL A 578 -11.80 52.21 -42.62
C VAL A 578 -12.74 53.38 -42.85
N ASP A 579 -13.07 54.15 -41.80
CA ASP A 579 -13.92 55.32 -41.89
C ASP A 579 -13.28 56.40 -42.78
N LEU A 580 -12.00 56.71 -42.59
CA LEU A 580 -11.25 57.61 -43.46
C LEU A 580 -11.24 57.14 -44.93
N TYR A 581 -11.02 55.85 -45.17
CA TYR A 581 -11.05 55.29 -46.52
C TYR A 581 -12.44 55.40 -47.16
N LEU A 582 -13.50 55.19 -46.38
CA LEU A 582 -14.87 55.37 -46.85
C LEU A 582 -15.19 56.85 -47.12
N GLU A 583 -14.74 57.76 -46.27
CA GLU A 583 -14.85 59.20 -46.49
C GLU A 583 -14.12 59.61 -47.78
N ASP A 584 -12.92 59.10 -48.03
CA ASP A 584 -12.18 59.34 -49.28
C ASP A 584 -12.94 58.82 -50.51
N ILE A 585 -13.49 57.61 -50.47
CA ILE A 585 -14.32 57.09 -51.57
C ILE A 585 -15.57 57.95 -51.79
N ILE A 586 -16.23 58.38 -50.71
CA ILE A 586 -17.43 59.21 -50.80
C ILE A 586 -17.08 60.57 -51.40
N THR A 587 -16.00 61.21 -50.94
CA THR A 587 -15.56 62.51 -51.45
C THR A 587 -15.13 62.41 -52.92
N GLU A 588 -14.36 61.38 -53.29
CA GLU A 588 -14.01 61.11 -54.68
C GLU A 588 -15.26 60.86 -55.55
N GLY A 589 -16.20 60.06 -55.06
CA GLY A 589 -17.48 59.79 -55.71
C GLY A 589 -18.33 61.05 -55.88
N MET A 590 -18.38 61.92 -54.87
CA MET A 590 -19.06 63.22 -54.91
C MET A 590 -18.38 64.18 -55.90
N GLU A 591 -17.05 64.23 -55.92
CA GLU A 591 -16.29 65.01 -56.90
C GLU A 591 -16.55 64.50 -58.32
N PHE A 592 -16.58 63.19 -58.54
CA PHE A 592 -16.88 62.62 -59.84
C PHE A 592 -18.32 62.94 -60.28
N ALA A 593 -19.30 62.77 -59.40
CA ALA A 593 -20.70 63.10 -59.65
C ALA A 593 -20.88 64.60 -59.96
N SER A 594 -20.27 65.48 -59.16
CA SER A 594 -20.33 66.93 -59.39
C SER A 594 -19.62 67.34 -60.67
N LYS A 595 -18.44 66.77 -61.00
CA LYS A 595 -17.74 67.02 -62.27
C LYS A 595 -18.59 66.57 -63.47
N THR A 596 -19.24 65.41 -63.39
CA THR A 596 -20.11 64.91 -64.47
C THR A 596 -21.38 65.74 -64.60
N GLU A 597 -22.02 66.15 -63.51
CA GLU A 597 -23.17 67.05 -63.52
C GLU A 597 -22.82 68.44 -64.06
N ALA A 598 -21.72 69.03 -63.60
CA ALA A 598 -21.21 70.30 -64.11
C ALA A 598 -20.89 70.20 -65.61
N SER A 599 -20.24 69.13 -66.06
CA SER A 599 -19.97 68.89 -67.48
C SER A 599 -21.26 68.76 -68.30
N ASN A 600 -22.27 68.08 -67.76
CA ASN A 600 -23.58 67.96 -68.40
C ASN A 600 -24.31 69.30 -68.46
N TYR A 601 -24.24 70.11 -67.40
CA TYR A 601 -24.80 71.46 -67.37
C TYR A 601 -24.13 72.36 -68.40
N VAL A 602 -22.79 72.38 -68.44
CA VAL A 602 -22.02 73.14 -69.43
C VAL A 602 -22.36 72.67 -70.84
N ARG A 603 -22.48 71.36 -71.09
CA ARG A 603 -22.88 70.83 -72.39
C ARG A 603 -24.30 71.27 -72.78
N ARG A 604 -25.26 71.25 -71.85
CA ARG A 604 -26.63 71.75 -72.11
C ARG A 604 -26.62 73.25 -72.40
N LEU A 605 -25.82 74.03 -71.66
CA LEU A 605 -25.68 75.46 -71.89
C LEU A 605 -25.05 75.75 -73.26
N ALA A 606 -23.98 75.04 -73.61
CA ALA A 606 -23.36 75.12 -74.93
C ALA A 606 -24.35 74.76 -76.04
N GLN A 607 -25.13 73.68 -75.89
CA GLN A 607 -26.17 73.32 -76.86
C GLN A 607 -27.26 74.40 -76.99
N LYS A 608 -27.63 75.08 -75.91
CA LYS A 608 -28.57 76.21 -75.98
C LYS A 608 -27.97 77.38 -76.78
N ILE A 609 -26.73 77.75 -76.47
CA ILE A 609 -26.01 78.80 -77.19
C ILE A 609 -25.83 78.41 -78.66
N ASP A 610 -25.45 77.17 -78.97
CA ASP A 610 -25.32 76.69 -80.36
C ASP A 610 -26.66 76.75 -81.11
N ASN A 611 -27.77 76.42 -80.45
CA ASN A 611 -29.10 76.53 -81.05
C ASN A 611 -29.51 77.99 -81.28
N GLU A 612 -29.20 78.89 -80.34
CA GLU A 612 -29.40 80.34 -80.49
C GLU A 612 -28.53 80.88 -81.64
N VAL A 613 -27.25 80.51 -81.71
CA VAL A 613 -26.33 80.87 -82.79
C VAL A 613 -26.83 80.34 -84.13
N ARG A 614 -27.23 79.06 -84.24
CA ARG A 614 -27.81 78.52 -85.48
C ARG A 614 -29.07 79.29 -85.88
N SER A 615 -29.95 79.61 -84.93
CA SER A 615 -31.15 80.39 -85.22
C SER A 615 -30.83 81.81 -85.71
N HIS A 616 -29.75 82.41 -85.22
CA HIS A 616 -29.24 83.68 -85.72
C HIS A 616 -28.55 83.53 -87.10
N GLU A 617 -27.73 82.49 -87.31
CA GLU A 617 -27.04 82.21 -88.58
C GLU A 617 -28.02 81.98 -89.74
N ASP A 618 -29.13 81.28 -89.47
CA ASP A 618 -30.22 81.02 -90.42
C ASP A 618 -31.03 82.29 -90.76
N GLN A 619 -31.00 83.30 -89.88
CA GLN A 619 -31.74 84.57 -90.03
C GLN A 619 -30.88 85.73 -90.55
N SER A 620 -29.55 85.59 -90.64
CA SER A 620 -28.63 86.71 -90.90
C SER A 620 -28.26 86.91 -92.38
N THR A 621 -28.21 88.17 -92.79
CA THR A 621 -27.78 88.62 -94.14
C THR A 621 -26.24 88.70 -94.22
N TYR A 622 -25.63 88.71 -95.42
CA TYR A 622 -24.16 88.70 -95.60
C TYR A 622 -23.44 89.87 -94.89
N GLU A 623 -24.06 91.06 -94.85
CA GLU A 623 -23.51 92.27 -94.21
C GLU A 623 -23.44 92.15 -92.67
N GLU A 624 -24.44 91.53 -92.04
CA GLU A 624 -24.46 91.30 -90.57
C GLU A 624 -23.40 90.29 -90.13
N LYS A 625 -22.99 89.38 -91.03
CA LYS A 625 -21.91 88.42 -90.77
C LYS A 625 -20.53 89.09 -90.78
N GLU A 626 -20.29 90.08 -91.64
CA GLU A 626 -19.04 90.87 -91.63
C GLU A 626 -18.95 91.76 -90.38
N GLU A 627 -20.05 92.37 -89.95
CA GLU A 627 -20.10 93.12 -88.69
C GLU A 627 -19.88 92.22 -87.46
N LEU A 628 -20.46 91.01 -87.46
CA LEU A 628 -20.24 90.01 -86.42
C LEU A 628 -18.77 89.54 -86.37
N VAL A 629 -18.13 89.32 -87.53
CA VAL A 629 -16.71 88.96 -87.60
C VAL A 629 -15.83 90.09 -87.09
N ALA A 630 -16.10 91.34 -87.46
CA ALA A 630 -15.37 92.50 -86.94
C ALA A 630 -15.55 92.64 -85.42
N SER A 631 -16.77 92.42 -84.91
CA SER A 631 -17.08 92.36 -83.48
C SER A 631 -16.32 91.23 -82.77
N LEU A 632 -16.26 90.03 -83.36
CA LEU A 632 -15.55 88.87 -82.81
C LEU A 632 -14.03 89.10 -82.75
N VAL A 633 -13.46 89.70 -83.81
CA VAL A 633 -12.05 90.08 -83.84
C VAL A 633 -11.75 91.08 -82.73
N HIS A 634 -12.61 92.08 -82.55
CA HIS A 634 -12.35 93.13 -81.58
C HIS A 634 -12.58 92.71 -80.11
N HIS A 635 -13.64 91.93 -79.84
CA HIS A 635 -14.02 91.56 -78.48
C HIS A 635 -13.45 90.22 -77.99
N PHE A 636 -13.18 89.26 -78.89
CA PHE A 636 -12.70 87.92 -78.49
C PHE A 636 -11.24 87.68 -78.88
N LEU A 637 -10.85 87.93 -80.13
CA LEU A 637 -9.49 87.56 -80.60
C LEU A 637 -8.40 88.50 -80.07
N LEU A 638 -8.61 89.82 -80.11
CA LEU A 638 -7.63 90.77 -79.57
C LEU A 638 -7.45 90.60 -78.04
N PRO A 639 -8.52 90.52 -77.22
CA PRO A 639 -8.36 90.34 -75.78
C PRO A 639 -7.82 88.97 -75.38
N GLU A 640 -8.13 87.88 -76.10
CA GLU A 640 -7.55 86.57 -75.79
C GLU A 640 -6.07 86.49 -76.17
N ALA A 641 -5.66 87.11 -77.29
CA ALA A 641 -4.24 87.26 -77.63
C ALA A 641 -3.48 88.09 -76.57
N GLU A 642 -4.08 89.17 -76.06
CA GLU A 642 -3.51 89.93 -74.95
C GLU A 642 -3.42 89.11 -73.65
N LYS A 643 -4.47 88.35 -73.32
CA LYS A 643 -4.48 87.45 -72.15
C LYS A 643 -3.43 86.35 -72.28
N GLU A 644 -3.23 85.76 -73.47
CA GLU A 644 -2.15 84.79 -73.71
C GLU A 644 -0.77 85.42 -73.52
N LEU A 645 -0.53 86.61 -74.09
CA LEU A 645 0.72 87.34 -73.87
C LEU A 645 0.95 87.65 -72.39
N VAL A 646 -0.09 87.97 -71.63
CA VAL A 646 -0.01 88.19 -70.18
C VAL A 646 0.25 86.88 -69.44
N ARG A 647 -0.46 85.79 -69.77
CA ARG A 647 -0.24 84.45 -69.18
C ARG A 647 1.19 83.98 -69.44
N ASP A 648 1.73 84.19 -70.63
CA ASP A 648 3.11 83.83 -70.96
C ASP A 648 4.15 84.71 -70.24
N LYS A 649 3.87 86.01 -70.07
CA LYS A 649 4.68 86.89 -69.22
C LYS A 649 4.66 86.41 -67.76
N ILE A 650 3.51 85.96 -67.24
CA ILE A 650 3.37 85.42 -65.89
C ILE A 650 4.10 84.08 -65.77
N ARG A 651 3.93 83.15 -66.72
CA ARG A 651 4.63 81.86 -66.76
C ARG A 651 6.13 82.05 -66.81
N LYS A 652 6.65 82.98 -67.62
CA LYS A 652 8.09 83.32 -67.65
C LYS A 652 8.57 83.88 -66.29
N LYS A 653 7.78 84.75 -65.64
CA LYS A 653 8.10 85.25 -64.28
C LYS A 653 8.05 84.14 -63.23
N GLN A 654 7.06 83.26 -63.28
CA GLN A 654 6.92 82.12 -62.37
C GLN A 654 8.05 81.11 -62.59
N HIS A 655 8.42 80.82 -63.84
CA HIS A 655 9.54 79.94 -64.16
C HIS A 655 10.86 80.51 -63.61
N ASN A 656 11.10 81.82 -63.77
CA ASN A 656 12.27 82.46 -63.17
C ASN A 656 12.26 82.40 -61.63
N ARG A 657 11.09 82.55 -60.99
CA ARG A 657 10.95 82.42 -59.53
C ARG A 657 11.09 80.97 -59.04
N LEU A 658 10.55 80.01 -59.78
CA LEU A 658 10.69 78.58 -59.50
C LEU A 658 12.12 78.12 -59.70
N LYS A 659 12.80 78.59 -60.75
CA LYS A 659 14.22 78.35 -60.98
C LYS A 659 15.05 78.96 -59.85
N ALA A 660 14.77 80.21 -59.45
CA ALA A 660 15.42 80.81 -58.29
C ALA A 660 15.15 80.04 -56.99
N ALA A 661 13.91 79.60 -56.75
CA ALA A 661 13.55 78.79 -55.58
C ALA A 661 14.27 77.43 -55.60
N HIS A 662 14.27 76.75 -56.75
CA HIS A 662 15.00 75.51 -56.98
C HIS A 662 16.50 75.69 -56.73
N ASP A 663 17.11 76.72 -57.33
CA ASP A 663 18.53 77.03 -57.14
C ASP A 663 18.82 77.37 -55.65
N THR A 664 17.93 78.06 -54.92
CA THR A 664 18.12 78.33 -53.48
C THR A 664 18.01 77.09 -52.60
N ILE A 665 17.06 76.18 -52.89
CA ILE A 665 16.82 74.98 -52.09
C ILE A 665 17.91 73.93 -52.36
N TYR A 666 18.25 73.71 -53.63
CA TYR A 666 19.17 72.64 -54.03
C TYR A 666 20.63 73.07 -54.07
N SER A 667 20.98 74.37 -54.20
CA SER A 667 22.38 74.81 -54.02
C SER A 667 22.91 74.61 -52.60
N GLN A 668 22.02 74.54 -51.60
CA GLN A 668 22.38 74.15 -50.24
C GLN A 668 22.58 72.64 -50.11
N TYR A 669 21.83 71.84 -50.88
CA TYR A 669 21.92 70.38 -50.89
C TYR A 669 23.18 69.88 -51.63
N ASP A 670 23.56 70.51 -52.74
CA ASP A 670 24.77 70.18 -53.50
C ASP A 670 26.08 70.57 -52.79
N ARG A 671 26.01 71.46 -51.79
CA ARG A 671 27.16 71.90 -50.97
C ARG A 671 27.39 71.05 -49.72
N LEU A 672 26.49 70.12 -49.40
CA LEU A 672 26.68 69.20 -48.28
C LEU A 672 27.54 68.00 -48.73
N PRO A 673 28.60 67.63 -47.99
CA PRO A 673 29.34 66.41 -48.28
C PRO A 673 28.39 65.22 -48.13
N LYS A 674 28.28 64.36 -49.16
CA LYS A 674 27.53 63.10 -49.08
C LYS A 674 28.06 62.30 -47.89
N ALA A 675 27.23 62.15 -46.85
CA ALA A 675 27.59 61.41 -45.66
C ALA A 675 27.75 59.93 -46.01
N GLU A 676 28.94 59.37 -45.81
CA GLU A 676 29.15 57.93 -45.80
C GLU A 676 28.36 57.32 -44.62
N PRO A 677 27.63 56.21 -44.81
CA PRO A 677 26.86 55.59 -43.74
C PRO A 677 27.81 55.02 -42.68
N LYS A 678 27.76 55.59 -41.47
CA LYS A 678 28.47 55.03 -40.30
C LYS A 678 27.78 53.74 -39.83
N PRO A 679 28.52 52.64 -39.60
CA PRO A 679 27.95 51.43 -39.03
C PRO A 679 27.63 51.64 -37.54
N ILE A 680 26.37 51.48 -37.18
CA ILE A 680 25.93 51.47 -35.78
C ILE A 680 26.15 50.04 -35.26
N SER A 681 27.17 49.87 -34.42
CA SER A 681 27.34 48.68 -33.58
C SER A 681 26.57 48.90 -32.27
N VAL A 682 25.43 48.23 -32.12
CA VAL A 682 24.80 47.99 -30.81
C VAL A 682 24.40 46.51 -30.76
N GLU A 683 25.14 45.78 -29.95
CA GLU A 683 24.75 44.46 -29.44
C GLU A 683 23.61 44.65 -28.45
N GLU A 684 22.43 44.08 -28.73
CA GLU A 684 21.71 43.19 -27.80
C GLU A 684 20.38 42.71 -28.42
N ASN A 685 20.22 41.40 -28.37
CA ASN A 685 19.22 40.58 -29.03
C ASN A 685 17.76 40.92 -28.65
N VAL A 686 16.98 41.36 -29.64
CA VAL A 686 15.55 41.02 -29.72
C VAL A 686 15.20 40.67 -31.16
N SER A 687 14.91 39.40 -31.39
CA SER A 687 14.48 38.86 -32.67
C SER A 687 13.01 39.17 -32.91
N TYR A 688 12.73 40.14 -33.77
CA TYR A 688 11.48 40.21 -34.52
C TYR A 688 11.83 40.45 -35.99
N LYS A 689 11.58 39.43 -36.82
CA LYS A 689 11.68 39.52 -38.27
C LYS A 689 10.48 40.31 -38.78
N THR A 690 10.68 41.57 -39.12
CA THR A 690 9.71 42.40 -39.87
C THR A 690 10.40 43.20 -40.96
N GLU A 691 11.21 42.53 -41.80
CA GLU A 691 11.77 43.15 -43.01
C GLU A 691 11.61 42.30 -44.29
N ASP A 692 11.17 41.04 -44.20
CA ASP A 692 10.93 40.23 -45.42
C ASP A 692 9.58 40.55 -46.10
N THR A 693 8.68 41.31 -45.49
CA THR A 693 7.35 41.58 -46.06
C THR A 693 7.31 42.73 -47.06
N LEU A 694 8.28 43.65 -47.06
CA LEU A 694 8.32 44.75 -48.05
C LEU A 694 9.06 44.38 -49.34
N SER A 695 10.00 43.41 -49.29
CA SER A 695 10.66 42.88 -50.49
C SER A 695 9.80 41.85 -51.23
N SER A 696 9.03 41.01 -50.50
CA SER A 696 8.12 40.05 -51.13
C SER A 696 6.89 40.70 -51.76
N VAL A 697 6.41 41.84 -51.26
CA VAL A 697 5.28 42.57 -51.89
C VAL A 697 5.71 43.26 -53.19
N SER A 698 6.96 43.73 -53.30
CA SER A 698 7.50 44.28 -54.56
C SER A 698 7.83 43.20 -55.61
N GLU A 699 8.16 41.97 -55.22
CA GLU A 699 8.38 40.85 -56.16
C GLU A 699 7.07 40.19 -56.63
N ILE A 700 6.02 40.17 -55.80
CA ILE A 700 4.69 39.65 -56.19
C ILE A 700 3.99 40.58 -57.20
N ILE A 701 4.21 41.90 -57.12
CA ILE A 701 3.66 42.87 -58.08
C ILE A 701 4.38 42.80 -59.44
N HIS A 702 5.66 42.38 -59.47
CA HIS A 702 6.41 42.22 -60.73
C HIS A 702 6.25 40.86 -61.41
N GLN A 703 5.77 39.81 -60.72
CA GLN A 703 5.53 38.50 -61.31
C GLN A 703 4.11 38.31 -61.87
N GLN A 704 3.14 39.18 -61.52
CA GLN A 704 1.76 39.07 -62.03
C GLN A 704 1.55 39.68 -63.43
N THR A 705 2.54 40.38 -64.00
CA THR A 705 2.44 40.96 -65.35
C THR A 705 3.03 40.07 -66.46
N THR A 706 3.70 38.98 -66.11
CA THR A 706 4.32 38.06 -67.07
C THR A 706 4.03 36.63 -66.62
N ASP A 707 2.84 36.13 -66.94
CA ASP A 707 2.54 34.71 -67.17
C ASP A 707 1.02 34.54 -67.33
N ASN A 708 0.51 35.09 -68.44
CA ASN A 708 -0.83 34.77 -68.93
C ASN A 708 -0.69 33.97 -70.22
N SER A 709 -0.11 32.77 -70.14
CA SER A 709 -0.20 31.77 -71.21
C SER A 709 0.12 30.35 -70.73
N SER A 710 -0.95 29.61 -70.47
CA SER A 710 -1.06 28.16 -70.63
C SER A 710 -0.32 27.22 -69.66
N SER A 711 -1.11 26.24 -69.20
CA SER A 711 -0.71 24.83 -68.98
C SER A 711 -0.39 24.37 -67.55
N GLN A 712 -1.44 23.81 -66.93
CA GLN A 712 -1.48 22.57 -66.13
C GLN A 712 -0.52 22.40 -64.94
N VAL A 713 -1.07 22.63 -63.74
CA VAL A 713 -0.52 22.17 -62.46
C VAL A 713 -1.12 20.80 -62.12
N THR A 714 -0.29 19.74 -62.17
CA THR A 714 -0.54 18.53 -61.39
C THR A 714 0.51 18.44 -60.29
N VAL A 715 -0.01 18.31 -59.07
CA VAL A 715 0.67 18.20 -57.79
C VAL A 715 1.57 16.97 -57.74
N ILE A 716 2.81 17.14 -57.29
CA ILE A 716 3.56 16.07 -56.61
C ILE A 716 4.16 16.62 -55.30
N TYR A 717 3.61 16.10 -54.21
CA TYR A 717 4.25 16.01 -52.89
C TYR A 717 5.25 14.85 -52.89
N SER A 718 6.44 15.03 -52.29
CA SER A 718 7.14 14.07 -51.41
C SER A 718 8.59 14.52 -51.22
N ALA A 719 9.06 14.78 -50.00
CA ALA A 719 9.51 13.79 -49.01
C ALA A 719 10.72 12.96 -49.50
N THR A 720 11.90 13.29 -49.00
CA THR A 720 13.10 12.44 -49.07
C THR A 720 13.21 11.54 -47.83
N ARG A 721 13.85 10.39 -48.06
CA ARG A 721 13.59 9.06 -47.51
C ARG A 721 14.94 8.44 -47.12
N ALA A 722 14.97 7.64 -46.04
CA ALA A 722 15.82 6.44 -45.88
C ALA A 722 15.40 5.70 -44.59
N GLY A 723 15.15 4.38 -44.56
CA GLY A 723 15.21 3.35 -45.60
C GLY A 723 14.63 2.00 -45.15
N HIS A 724 14.21 1.22 -46.16
CA HIS A 724 14.30 -0.26 -46.37
C HIS A 724 13.66 -1.17 -45.30
N SER A 725 12.82 -2.17 -45.62
CA SER A 725 12.95 -3.17 -46.68
C SER A 725 11.62 -3.92 -46.97
N ASN A 726 11.38 -4.22 -48.27
CA ASN A 726 10.78 -5.44 -48.86
C ASN A 726 9.30 -5.77 -48.55
N PHE A 727 8.44 -6.25 -49.46
CA PHE A 727 8.42 -6.52 -50.90
C PHE A 727 6.96 -7.02 -51.17
N GLU A 728 6.27 -6.41 -52.13
CA GLU A 728 5.39 -7.02 -53.16
C GLU A 728 4.83 -8.46 -52.96
N MET A 729 3.59 -8.84 -53.33
CA MET A 729 2.84 -8.55 -54.56
C MET A 729 1.40 -9.14 -54.47
N LEU A 730 0.45 -8.43 -55.07
CA LEU A 730 -0.68 -8.89 -55.92
C LEU A 730 -1.73 -9.94 -55.45
N SER A 731 -2.95 -9.41 -55.28
CA SER A 731 -4.21 -9.79 -55.94
C SER A 731 -4.52 -11.27 -56.27
N GLU A 732 -5.69 -11.71 -55.81
CA GLU A 732 -6.66 -12.59 -56.51
C GLU A 732 -8.01 -12.37 -55.80
N ILE A 733 -9.02 -11.72 -56.39
CA ILE A 733 -9.95 -12.22 -57.42
C ILE A 733 -10.69 -13.49 -56.97
N HIS A 734 -12.03 -13.34 -56.90
CA HIS A 734 -13.05 -14.37 -57.11
C HIS A 734 -13.14 -15.51 -56.09
N SER A 735 -14.28 -15.63 -55.41
CA SER A 735 -15.47 -16.29 -55.95
C SER A 735 -15.38 -17.80 -55.80
N VAL A 736 -16.26 -18.30 -54.93
CA VAL A 736 -17.15 -19.41 -55.22
C VAL A 736 -16.50 -20.60 -55.93
N MET A 737 -16.13 -21.60 -55.15
CA MET A 737 -16.65 -22.96 -55.30
C MET A 737 -16.33 -23.76 -54.02
N GLU A 738 -17.34 -24.48 -53.54
CA GLU A 738 -17.31 -25.51 -52.49
C GLU A 738 -17.20 -25.01 -51.04
N SER A 739 -18.17 -25.07 -50.13
CA SER A 739 -19.36 -25.91 -49.97
C SER A 739 -19.14 -27.37 -50.36
N LEU A 740 -18.79 -28.23 -49.40
CA LEU A 740 -19.53 -29.45 -49.09
C LEU A 740 -18.94 -30.05 -47.80
N ILE A 741 -19.70 -30.09 -46.70
CA ILE A 741 -20.37 -31.30 -46.13
C ILE A 741 -19.37 -32.11 -45.27
N ASP A 742 -19.57 -32.40 -43.97
CA ASP A 742 -20.75 -32.81 -43.17
C ASP A 742 -20.81 -31.99 -41.85
N LYS A 743 -21.94 -31.54 -41.28
CA LYS A 743 -23.16 -32.21 -40.78
C LYS A 743 -22.94 -33.36 -39.79
N GLU A 744 -23.20 -33.10 -38.51
CA GLU A 744 -24.11 -33.96 -37.74
C GLU A 744 -24.80 -33.16 -36.64
N ASP A 745 -26.11 -33.00 -36.84
CA ASP A 745 -27.11 -32.63 -35.84
C ASP A 745 -27.27 -33.78 -34.84
N ILE A 746 -27.47 -33.49 -33.54
CA ILE A 746 -28.58 -34.10 -32.77
C ILE A 746 -29.17 -33.06 -31.82
N SER A 747 -30.49 -32.98 -31.95
CA SER A 747 -31.52 -32.27 -31.21
C SER A 747 -31.57 -32.54 -29.70
N SER A 748 -32.01 -31.54 -28.94
CA SER A 748 -33.20 -31.62 -28.06
C SER A 748 -33.32 -30.32 -27.25
N ASN A 749 -34.26 -29.44 -27.59
CA ASN A 749 -35.67 -29.45 -27.17
C ASN A 749 -35.93 -28.92 -25.74
N ILE A 750 -36.86 -27.97 -25.69
CA ILE A 750 -37.85 -27.71 -24.64
C ILE A 750 -37.63 -26.45 -23.77
N THR A 751 -38.23 -25.37 -24.27
CA THR A 751 -39.38 -24.66 -23.68
C THR A 751 -39.36 -24.34 -22.19
N ILE A 752 -39.28 -23.03 -21.92
CA ILE A 752 -39.70 -22.38 -20.67
C ILE A 752 -41.22 -22.56 -20.54
N GLY A 753 -41.65 -23.36 -19.56
CA GLY A 753 -43.04 -23.53 -19.17
C GLY A 753 -43.23 -23.12 -17.72
N SER A 754 -44.05 -22.09 -17.52
CA SER A 754 -44.57 -21.62 -16.24
C SER A 754 -45.67 -22.55 -15.70
N SER A 755 -45.49 -23.04 -14.47
CA SER A 755 -46.54 -23.40 -13.51
C SER A 755 -45.84 -23.49 -12.15
N GLY A 756 -46.36 -23.04 -11.01
CA GLY A 756 -47.74 -22.91 -10.60
C GLY A 756 -47.95 -23.72 -9.32
N VAL A 757 -47.78 -23.05 -8.18
CA VAL A 757 -48.41 -23.30 -6.86
C VAL A 757 -47.89 -24.52 -6.03
N PRO A 758 -48.24 -24.67 -4.72
CA PRO A 758 -47.42 -24.26 -3.57
C PRO A 758 -47.16 -25.40 -2.55
N VAL A 759 -46.13 -25.30 -1.71
CA VAL A 759 -46.03 -26.13 -0.49
C VAL A 759 -45.48 -25.25 0.63
N LYS A 760 -46.37 -24.59 1.38
CA LYS A 760 -46.85 -24.98 2.71
C LYS A 760 -45.75 -25.03 3.77
N CYS A 761 -45.72 -23.94 4.54
CA CYS A 761 -45.26 -23.88 5.92
C CYS A 761 -45.86 -25.05 6.71
N ALA A 762 -44.99 -25.78 7.42
CA ALA A 762 -45.39 -26.64 8.52
C ALA A 762 -44.87 -25.99 9.80
N GLU A 763 -45.79 -25.41 10.56
CA GLU A 763 -45.64 -25.14 11.97
C GLU A 763 -45.40 -26.46 12.70
N THR A 764 -44.40 -26.48 13.59
CA THR A 764 -44.42 -27.38 14.74
C THR A 764 -44.18 -26.53 15.97
N ASN A 765 -45.28 -26.32 16.70
CA ASN A 765 -45.30 -25.88 18.09
C ASN A 765 -44.53 -26.88 18.94
N LEU A 766 -43.64 -26.40 19.81
CA LEU A 766 -43.32 -27.05 21.09
C LEU A 766 -42.62 -26.07 22.04
N ASP A 767 -43.42 -25.65 23.03
CA ASP A 767 -43.08 -25.37 24.43
C ASP A 767 -42.02 -24.32 24.77
N MET A 768 -42.52 -23.09 24.95
CA MET A 768 -41.98 -22.18 25.96
C MET A 768 -42.18 -22.78 27.36
N LYS A 769 -41.12 -23.40 27.90
CA LYS A 769 -40.91 -23.50 29.34
C LYS A 769 -39.93 -22.42 29.77
N THR A 770 -40.47 -21.47 30.53
CA THR A 770 -39.76 -20.55 31.40
C THR A 770 -38.80 -21.33 32.30
N LEU A 771 -37.50 -21.13 32.09
CA LEU A 771 -36.45 -21.44 33.05
C LEU A 771 -35.85 -20.11 33.47
N GLU A 772 -36.50 -19.52 34.47
CA GLU A 772 -35.89 -18.53 35.34
C GLU A 772 -34.67 -19.19 35.99
N MET A 773 -33.47 -18.75 35.61
CA MET A 773 -32.28 -18.99 36.41
C MET A 773 -32.00 -17.73 37.24
N PRO A 774 -31.92 -17.85 38.57
CA PRO A 774 -31.76 -16.72 39.47
C PRO A 774 -30.37 -16.11 39.31
N ILE A 775 -30.34 -14.80 39.05
CA ILE A 775 -29.17 -13.96 39.26
C ILE A 775 -28.99 -13.85 40.78
N GLY A 776 -28.32 -14.85 41.35
CA GLY A 776 -27.80 -14.80 42.71
C GLY A 776 -26.54 -13.95 42.72
N VAL A 777 -26.71 -12.67 42.98
CA VAL A 777 -25.62 -11.78 43.43
C VAL A 777 -25.20 -12.28 44.81
N SER A 778 -24.09 -13.03 44.89
CA SER A 778 -23.46 -13.34 46.16
C SER A 778 -22.69 -12.11 46.64
N GLU A 779 -23.31 -11.38 47.56
CA GLU A 779 -22.78 -10.24 48.32
C GLU A 779 -21.61 -10.57 49.28
N GLU A 780 -20.94 -11.72 49.11
CA GLU A 780 -19.92 -12.20 50.05
C GLU A 780 -18.46 -12.01 49.58
N ILE A 781 -18.21 -11.59 48.33
CA ILE A 781 -16.83 -11.41 47.82
C ILE A 781 -16.32 -9.95 47.98
N VAL A 782 -17.21 -9.01 48.32
CA VAL A 782 -16.84 -7.59 48.53
C VAL A 782 -16.52 -7.26 50.00
N LYS A 783 -16.79 -8.18 50.95
CA LYS A 783 -16.48 -7.97 52.38
C LYS A 783 -15.10 -8.49 52.83
N GLU A 784 -14.45 -9.38 52.07
CA GLU A 784 -13.10 -9.89 52.43
C GLU A 784 -11.94 -9.09 51.82
N SER A 785 -12.19 -8.16 50.89
CA SER A 785 -11.15 -7.29 50.31
C SER A 785 -10.92 -5.99 51.10
N LYS A 786 -11.69 -5.73 52.17
CA LYS A 786 -11.55 -4.56 53.04
C LYS A 786 -10.88 -4.83 54.40
N SER A 787 -10.60 -6.08 54.75
CA SER A 787 -9.97 -6.45 56.03
C SER A 787 -8.45 -6.69 55.94
N PHE A 788 -7.84 -6.56 54.76
CA PHE A 788 -6.41 -6.84 54.53
C PHE A 788 -5.51 -5.61 54.34
N LEU A 789 -6.03 -4.39 54.56
CA LEU A 789 -5.26 -3.13 54.44
C LEU A 789 -5.23 -2.27 55.70
N LEU A 790 -5.52 -2.84 56.88
CA LEU A 790 -5.29 -2.21 58.18
C LEU A 790 -4.77 -3.31 59.12
N ASN A 791 -3.64 -3.04 59.79
CA ASN A 791 -2.77 -3.94 60.57
C ASN A 791 -1.70 -4.60 59.69
N SER A 792 -0.47 -4.11 59.56
CA SER A 792 0.54 -3.76 60.58
C SER A 792 1.92 -3.87 59.88
N PRO A 793 3.06 -3.48 60.48
CA PRO A 793 3.41 -2.34 61.32
C PRO A 793 4.09 -1.18 60.54
#